data_AF-A0A0E2BDT6-F1
#
_entry.id   AF-A0A0E2BDT6-F1
#
_cell.length_a   1.000
_cell.length_b   1.000
_cell.length_c   1.000
_cell.angle_alpha   90.00
_cell.angle_beta   90.00
_cell.angle_gamma   90.00
#
_symmetry.space_group_name_H-M   'P 1'
#
loop_
_entity.id
_entity.type
_entity.pdbx_description
1 polymer ?
#
loop_
_entity_poly.entity_id
_entity_poly.type
_entity_poly.pdbx_seq_one_letter_code
_entity_poly.pdbx_strand_id
1 'polypeptide(L)'
;MLRLILQTSIGKKIFLNLILVFSILIVSSVKSEEESEDRTTIAETIEKTEPSRIQSVTLYSSFAYVTKNLRTKIKAGSSEIYLGEIPGRVAERTVSVRFPDSSKKIKILGIRSKIRIERKARTKEIASLLKRQETLNDQIELLSLEIQELIAEEKAIIKISPIIRNGSSPQEEIADPEFLSGFQKQYHEYLNQLSLMRQKKLEVLDRVREEGLVVDARLDYLGRLEVKQKKEIYLEVETSEDTETSIEYKYLISGASWYPKYSLQLTDESKNGQLSWFALVRNDTGEDWEKVKLFFTASNPDLDIDLPIVREWRIQTQVSVEDEKQQEAQDYSNEDINIAAAKERGEYKKEEVPRKKSKRAASKADGYAQNNTSAKNSQAPIKQSRQILQDNYSNRQNSIKTEDNLNQLKNDLANQQDNFNDGRYDQANYYGQEALKKFSKLSDFSRKELSSIETYTEELLRKGSLILSSQKVPGGLIPPTLLEGFDYQYTSGISETIPSDRSFNKVFLKKKSFVLSPGYFTSPLSGSGAYLTVETSNSEGEPLLTGPMEVFSGNTLLGNTVLNTSKPGERIRMELGQDRDILVNRRETSFEQKEGMISSRTKIKYKVSIEVRNRKKRNVTLTLIDRIPYTVDDSVEIKFEFGKDIPIKNEEGILTYNIELPSGGKKIIEFEYSVGHPSENRLIKTPGSGGY
;
A
#
# COMPACT_ATOMS: atom_id res chain seq x y z
N MET A 1 69.63 -30.16 -6.06
CA MET A 1 70.67 -30.65 -6.99
C MET A 1 70.61 -29.77 -8.23
N LEU A 2 71.11 -28.54 -8.11
CA LEU A 2 72.44 -28.08 -8.55
C LEU A 2 72.59 -28.02 -10.08
N ARG A 3 72.72 -26.77 -10.54
CA ARG A 3 73.31 -26.32 -11.81
C ARG A 3 74.44 -27.23 -12.30
N LEU A 4 74.30 -27.70 -13.54
CA LEU A 4 75.31 -27.80 -14.62
C LEU A 4 74.59 -28.60 -15.72
N ILE A 5 74.24 -28.04 -16.88
CA ILE A 5 75.13 -27.97 -18.05
C ILE A 5 74.45 -27.00 -19.05
N LEU A 6 75.16 -25.92 -19.37
CA LEU A 6 74.92 -25.09 -20.53
C LEU A 6 75.80 -25.67 -21.65
N GLN A 7 75.20 -26.10 -22.75
CA GLN A 7 75.68 -25.93 -24.14
C GLN A 7 74.95 -26.90 -25.06
N THR A 8 73.96 -26.41 -25.80
CA THR A 8 73.89 -26.60 -27.25
C THR A 8 73.02 -25.50 -27.83
N SER A 9 73.68 -24.62 -28.56
CA SER A 9 73.10 -23.50 -29.30
C SER A 9 72.34 -24.04 -30.52
N ILE A 10 71.03 -24.28 -30.40
CA ILE A 10 70.10 -24.45 -31.55
C ILE A 10 68.65 -23.98 -31.26
N GLY A 11 68.37 -23.38 -30.08
CA GLY A 11 67.00 -23.00 -29.69
C GLY A 11 66.58 -21.53 -29.85
N LYS A 12 67.43 -20.63 -30.34
CA LYS A 12 67.12 -19.16 -30.37
C LYS A 12 66.59 -18.59 -31.68
N LYS A 13 66.31 -19.43 -32.70
CA LYS A 13 65.64 -19.01 -33.95
C LYS A 13 64.21 -19.53 -34.12
N ILE A 14 63.68 -20.33 -33.18
CA ILE A 14 62.32 -20.88 -33.26
C ILE A 14 61.35 -20.19 -32.27
N PHE A 15 61.84 -19.44 -31.28
CA PHE A 15 60.98 -18.77 -30.29
C PHE A 15 60.58 -17.32 -30.64
N LEU A 16 61.17 -16.71 -31.68
CA LEU A 16 60.79 -15.37 -32.15
C LEU A 16 59.77 -15.39 -33.31
N ASN A 17 59.57 -16.55 -33.96
CA ASN A 17 58.57 -16.71 -35.03
C ASN A 17 57.22 -17.30 -34.55
N LEU A 18 57.06 -17.58 -33.24
CA LEU A 18 55.77 -18.00 -32.68
C LEU A 18 54.97 -16.83 -32.06
N ILE A 19 55.52 -15.62 -32.03
CA ILE A 19 54.89 -14.41 -31.44
C ILE A 19 54.39 -13.41 -32.51
N LEU A 20 54.47 -13.73 -33.82
CA LEU A 20 53.95 -12.87 -34.89
C LEU A 20 52.84 -13.48 -35.77
N VAL A 21 52.32 -14.68 -35.43
CA VAL A 21 51.27 -15.37 -36.22
C VAL A 21 49.96 -15.59 -35.44
N PHE A 22 49.84 -15.10 -34.20
CA PHE A 22 48.60 -15.18 -33.42
C PHE A 22 47.83 -13.85 -33.28
N SER A 23 48.13 -12.85 -34.12
CA SER A 23 47.50 -11.52 -34.07
C SER A 23 46.77 -11.09 -35.35
N ILE A 24 46.50 -12.02 -36.28
CA ILE A 24 45.69 -11.75 -37.47
C ILE A 24 44.84 -13.01 -37.76
N LEU A 25 43.53 -12.81 -38.00
CA LEU A 25 42.46 -13.79 -38.30
C LEU A 25 41.70 -14.42 -37.12
N ILE A 26 40.74 -13.66 -36.56
CA ILE A 26 39.32 -14.11 -36.50
C ILE A 26 38.45 -12.91 -36.89
N VAL A 27 38.45 -12.60 -38.19
CA VAL A 27 37.39 -11.83 -38.86
C VAL A 27 37.17 -12.49 -40.21
N SER A 28 35.89 -12.75 -40.52
CA SER A 28 35.29 -13.17 -41.81
C SER A 28 35.56 -14.63 -42.26
N SER A 29 34.62 -15.44 -42.77
CA SER A 29 33.25 -15.22 -43.29
C SER A 29 32.59 -16.59 -43.55
N VAL A 30 31.27 -16.73 -43.31
CA VAL A 30 30.26 -17.44 -44.14
C VAL A 30 28.90 -16.91 -43.63
N LYS A 31 28.28 -15.84 -44.17
CA LYS A 31 27.56 -15.63 -45.44
C LYS A 31 26.34 -16.54 -45.66
N SER A 32 25.16 -16.00 -45.35
CA SER A 32 23.87 -16.37 -45.98
C SER A 32 23.06 -15.09 -46.17
N GLU A 33 23.01 -14.66 -47.43
CA GLU A 33 21.99 -13.84 -48.13
C GLU A 33 21.24 -12.73 -47.35
N GLU A 34 21.70 -11.49 -47.55
CA GLU A 34 20.88 -10.28 -47.45
C GLU A 34 20.24 -10.02 -48.83
N GLU A 35 18.91 -10.11 -48.88
CA GLU A 35 18.09 -9.30 -49.79
C GLU A 35 18.18 -7.84 -49.31
N SER A 36 18.52 -6.96 -50.25
CA SER A 36 18.57 -5.53 -50.08
C SER A 36 17.17 -4.95 -49.94
N GLU A 37 16.82 -4.47 -48.74
CA GLU A 37 15.85 -3.39 -48.59
C GLU A 37 16.48 -2.24 -47.80
N ASP A 38 16.42 -1.09 -48.46
CA ASP A 38 16.95 0.22 -48.14
C ASP A 38 16.66 0.65 -46.68
N ARG A 39 17.71 0.80 -45.87
CA ARG A 39 17.62 1.54 -44.59
C ARG A 39 18.73 2.57 -44.52
N THR A 40 18.37 3.76 -44.97
CA THR A 40 19.07 5.02 -44.76
C THR A 40 19.51 5.13 -43.29
N THR A 41 20.82 5.28 -43.09
CA THR A 41 21.44 5.45 -41.79
C THR A 41 21.06 6.82 -41.22
N ILE A 42 20.15 6.84 -40.23
CA ILE A 42 19.85 8.07 -39.48
C ILE A 42 20.94 8.23 -38.42
N ALA A 43 21.72 9.31 -38.53
CA ALA A 43 22.66 9.71 -37.50
C ALA A 43 21.89 10.23 -36.27
N GLU A 44 21.81 9.41 -35.21
CA GLU A 44 21.21 9.78 -33.92
C GLU A 44 22.04 10.88 -33.24
N THR A 45 21.58 12.13 -33.33
CA THR A 45 22.10 13.25 -32.51
C THR A 45 21.14 13.47 -31.35
N ILE A 46 21.51 13.01 -30.14
CA ILE A 46 20.76 13.33 -28.92
C ILE A 46 21.04 14.79 -28.54
N GLU A 47 20.07 15.67 -28.75
CA GLU A 47 20.22 17.08 -28.39
C GLU A 47 20.07 17.26 -26.86
N LYS A 48 21.01 17.98 -26.23
CA LYS A 48 20.97 18.31 -24.80
C LYS A 48 19.83 19.28 -24.52
N THR A 49 18.81 18.82 -23.81
CA THR A 49 17.62 19.58 -23.43
C THR A 49 17.79 20.27 -22.07
N GLU A 50 17.07 21.35 -21.83
CA GLU A 50 16.90 21.91 -20.48
C GLU A 50 16.22 20.88 -19.55
N PRO A 51 16.36 20.96 -18.22
CA PRO A 51 15.64 20.04 -17.33
C PRO A 51 14.13 20.28 -17.40
N SER A 52 13.36 19.24 -17.65
CA SER A 52 11.89 19.28 -17.62
C SER A 52 11.37 19.71 -16.25
N ARG A 53 10.40 20.62 -16.21
CA ARG A 53 9.77 21.06 -14.95
C ARG A 53 8.28 20.71 -14.93
N ILE A 54 7.79 20.27 -13.78
CA ILE A 54 6.35 20.11 -13.54
C ILE A 54 5.70 21.49 -13.54
N GLN A 55 4.79 21.71 -14.48
CA GLN A 55 4.04 22.95 -14.59
C GLN A 55 2.75 22.88 -13.79
N SER A 56 2.03 21.77 -13.92
CA SER A 56 0.75 21.57 -13.26
C SER A 56 0.45 20.10 -12.98
N VAL A 57 -0.42 19.89 -12.00
CA VAL A 57 -0.93 18.57 -11.63
C VAL A 57 -2.45 18.62 -11.52
N THR A 58 -3.14 17.73 -12.22
CA THR A 58 -4.59 17.54 -12.09
C THR A 58 -4.85 16.30 -11.25
N LEU A 59 -5.41 16.49 -10.05
CA LEU A 59 -5.73 15.45 -9.10
C LEU A 59 -7.17 14.96 -9.25
N TYR A 60 -7.29 13.64 -9.20
CA TYR A 60 -8.52 12.86 -9.16
C TYR A 60 -8.62 12.15 -7.80
N SER A 61 -9.66 11.37 -7.60
CA SER A 61 -9.88 10.65 -6.33
C SER A 61 -8.72 9.69 -5.96
N SER A 62 -8.04 9.09 -6.94
CA SER A 62 -7.03 8.05 -6.72
C SER A 62 -5.75 8.13 -7.58
N PHE A 63 -5.69 9.08 -8.51
CA PHE A 63 -4.52 9.30 -9.37
C PHE A 63 -4.38 10.78 -9.72
N ALA A 64 -3.28 11.13 -10.39
CA ALA A 64 -3.08 12.46 -10.95
C ALA A 64 -2.55 12.39 -12.38
N TYR A 65 -2.88 13.41 -13.16
CA TYR A 65 -2.14 13.73 -14.37
C TYR A 65 -1.10 14.79 -14.06
N VAL A 66 0.16 14.50 -14.37
CA VAL A 66 1.26 15.45 -14.24
C VAL A 66 1.58 16.01 -15.62
N THR A 67 1.62 17.33 -15.72
CA THR A 67 1.98 18.05 -16.95
C THR A 67 3.33 18.71 -16.76
N LYS A 68 4.27 18.36 -17.63
CA LYS A 68 5.62 18.94 -17.66
C LYS A 68 5.82 19.75 -18.92
N ASN A 69 6.66 20.77 -18.81
CA ASN A 69 7.08 21.59 -19.93
C ASN A 69 8.61 21.54 -20.06
N LEU A 70 9.06 21.52 -21.31
CA LEU A 70 10.45 21.58 -21.70
C LEU A 70 10.60 22.52 -22.90
N ARG A 71 11.66 23.35 -22.92
CA ARG A 71 12.08 24.09 -24.12
C ARG A 71 13.27 23.40 -24.75
N THR A 72 13.25 23.24 -26.07
CA THR A 72 14.37 22.67 -26.82
C THR A 72 14.49 23.27 -28.21
N LYS A 73 15.71 23.21 -28.74
CA LYS A 73 15.96 23.36 -30.18
C LYS A 73 15.82 21.98 -30.82
N ILE A 74 15.44 21.94 -32.09
CA ILE A 74 15.28 20.74 -32.90
C ILE A 74 15.85 21.08 -34.26
N LYS A 75 16.84 20.32 -34.72
CA LYS A 75 17.40 20.49 -36.07
C LYS A 75 16.49 19.90 -37.14
N ALA A 76 16.62 20.44 -38.36
CA ALA A 76 16.02 19.87 -39.55
C ALA A 76 16.40 18.39 -39.73
N GLY A 77 15.42 17.56 -40.07
CA GLY A 77 15.53 16.11 -40.16
C GLY A 77 14.96 15.37 -38.94
N SER A 78 15.33 14.10 -38.81
CA SER A 78 14.91 13.24 -37.70
C SER A 78 15.80 13.49 -36.47
N SER A 79 15.18 13.75 -35.32
CA SER A 79 15.86 14.00 -34.05
C SER A 79 15.23 13.18 -32.92
N GLU A 80 16.06 12.71 -31.98
CA GLU A 80 15.60 12.11 -30.72
C GLU A 80 15.79 13.11 -29.58
N ILE A 81 14.70 13.44 -28.89
CA ILE A 81 14.66 14.46 -27.84
C ILE A 81 14.48 13.77 -26.50
N TYR A 82 15.39 14.04 -25.56
CA TYR A 82 15.25 13.59 -24.18
C TYR A 82 14.24 14.47 -23.43
N LEU A 83 13.09 13.90 -23.06
CA LEU A 83 12.02 14.61 -22.35
C LEU A 83 12.26 14.69 -20.84
N GLY A 84 13.02 13.76 -20.26
CA GLY A 84 13.33 13.75 -18.83
C GLY A 84 13.06 12.41 -18.14
N GLU A 85 13.24 12.42 -16.81
CA GLU A 85 12.97 11.28 -15.94
C GLU A 85 11.51 11.30 -15.45
N ILE A 86 10.88 10.12 -15.41
CA ILE A 86 9.57 9.90 -14.78
C ILE A 86 9.65 8.72 -13.79
N PRO A 87 8.78 8.68 -12.76
CA PRO A 87 8.72 7.56 -11.82
C PRO A 87 8.45 6.21 -12.52
N GLY A 88 9.12 5.14 -12.08
CA GLY A 88 9.02 3.82 -12.71
C GLY A 88 7.61 3.21 -12.76
N ARG A 89 6.70 3.65 -11.89
CA ARG A 89 5.30 3.22 -11.84
C ARG A 89 4.42 3.75 -12.99
N VAL A 90 4.89 4.74 -13.75
CA VAL A 90 4.08 5.36 -14.80
C VAL A 90 3.83 4.33 -15.91
N ALA A 91 2.55 4.20 -16.29
CA ALA A 91 2.14 3.39 -17.41
C ALA A 91 2.47 4.12 -18.72
N GLU A 92 3.33 3.54 -19.54
CA GLU A 92 3.87 4.18 -20.76
C GLU A 92 2.79 4.60 -21.75
N ARG A 93 1.72 3.81 -21.85
CA ARG A 93 0.55 4.10 -22.70
C ARG A 93 -0.18 5.40 -22.34
N THR A 94 0.11 6.00 -21.19
CA THR A 94 -0.53 7.24 -20.71
C THR A 94 0.29 8.49 -21.02
N VAL A 95 1.53 8.32 -21.50
CA VAL A 95 2.38 9.45 -21.87
C VAL A 95 1.87 10.03 -23.18
N SER A 96 1.47 11.29 -23.13
CA SER A 96 1.03 12.07 -24.29
C SER A 96 1.91 13.30 -24.44
N VAL A 97 2.19 13.67 -25.68
CA VAL A 97 3.08 14.79 -26.01
C VAL A 97 2.38 15.71 -26.99
N ARG A 98 2.53 17.01 -26.78
CA ARG A 98 1.98 18.06 -27.64
C ARG A 98 2.98 19.19 -27.80
N PHE A 99 2.96 19.81 -28.98
CA PHE A 99 3.60 21.09 -29.25
C PHE A 99 2.54 22.19 -29.15
N PRO A 100 2.61 23.09 -28.15
CA PRO A 100 1.63 24.16 -27.99
C PRO A 100 1.61 25.15 -29.16
N ASP A 101 2.76 25.30 -29.84
CA ASP A 101 2.91 26.16 -31.00
C ASP A 101 2.54 25.41 -32.29
N SER A 102 1.29 25.59 -32.72
CA SER A 102 0.76 24.95 -33.93
C SER A 102 1.31 25.53 -35.24
N SER A 103 2.06 26.63 -35.20
CA SER A 103 2.68 27.22 -36.39
C SER A 103 3.87 26.41 -36.90
N LYS A 104 4.47 25.59 -36.03
CA LYS A 104 5.64 24.77 -36.33
C LYS A 104 5.22 23.39 -36.82
N LYS A 105 5.66 23.02 -38.03
CA LYS A 105 5.37 21.73 -38.65
C LYS A 105 6.32 20.65 -38.11
N ILE A 106 5.99 20.10 -36.94
CA ILE A 106 6.75 19.03 -36.29
C ILE A 106 5.94 17.74 -36.30
N LYS A 107 6.50 16.68 -36.88
CA LYS A 107 5.89 15.35 -36.93
C LYS A 107 6.43 14.49 -35.79
N ILE A 108 5.53 13.87 -35.02
CA ILE A 108 5.91 12.90 -33.97
C ILE A 108 5.97 11.51 -34.61
N LEU A 109 7.12 10.85 -34.49
CA LEU A 109 7.34 9.49 -35.00
C LEU A 109 7.05 8.43 -33.92
N GLY A 110 7.40 8.71 -32.66
CA GLY A 110 7.17 7.78 -31.55
C GLY A 110 7.66 8.30 -30.19
N ILE A 111 7.26 7.60 -29.13
CA ILE A 111 7.72 7.83 -27.76
C ILE A 111 8.40 6.54 -27.28
N ARG A 112 9.65 6.62 -26.83
CA ARG A 112 10.41 5.50 -26.29
C ARG A 112 10.69 5.68 -24.80
N SER A 113 10.73 4.58 -24.06
CA SER A 113 11.18 4.55 -22.68
C SER A 113 12.46 3.72 -22.55
N LYS A 114 13.41 4.19 -21.73
CA LYS A 114 14.53 3.39 -21.23
C LYS A 114 14.46 3.31 -19.72
N ILE A 115 14.58 2.10 -19.17
CA ILE A 115 14.67 1.92 -17.72
C ILE A 115 16.11 2.16 -17.30
N ARG A 116 16.32 3.19 -16.49
CA ARG A 116 17.61 3.46 -15.85
C ARG A 116 17.54 3.02 -14.39
N ILE A 117 18.41 2.08 -14.06
CA ILE A 117 18.63 1.66 -12.68
C ILE A 117 19.72 2.57 -12.11
N GLU A 118 19.32 3.60 -11.36
CA GLU A 118 20.26 4.46 -10.66
C GLU A 118 20.58 3.82 -9.30
N ARG A 119 21.77 3.21 -9.18
CA ARG A 119 22.30 2.70 -7.91
C ARG A 119 22.97 3.84 -7.16
N LYS A 120 22.30 4.41 -6.17
CA LYS A 120 22.93 5.38 -5.26
C LYS A 120 23.73 4.64 -4.18
N ALA A 121 24.87 4.08 -4.55
CA ALA A 121 25.82 3.62 -3.54
C ALA A 121 27.25 3.73 -4.05
N ARG A 122 27.94 4.75 -3.54
CA ARG A 122 29.37 4.78 -3.18
C ARG A 122 30.20 3.65 -3.80
N THR A 123 30.48 3.71 -5.10
CA THR A 123 31.22 2.67 -5.83
C THR A 123 32.59 2.40 -5.18
N LYS A 124 33.22 3.43 -4.60
CA LYS A 124 34.49 3.32 -3.88
C LYS A 124 34.35 2.56 -2.54
N GLU A 125 33.27 2.76 -1.79
CA GLU A 125 33.03 2.02 -0.54
C GLU A 125 32.72 0.56 -0.86
N ILE A 126 31.84 0.29 -1.83
CA ILE A 126 31.54 -1.08 -2.28
C ILE A 126 32.80 -1.78 -2.75
N ALA A 127 33.63 -1.13 -3.58
CA ALA A 127 34.90 -1.70 -4.03
C ALA A 127 35.85 -2.00 -2.86
N SER A 128 35.94 -1.12 -1.86
CA SER A 128 36.76 -1.35 -0.68
C SER A 128 36.25 -2.50 0.20
N LEU A 129 34.93 -2.63 0.34
CA LEU A 129 34.30 -3.71 1.10
C LEU A 129 34.43 -5.06 0.38
N LEU A 130 34.30 -5.09 -0.95
CA LEU A 130 34.54 -6.30 -1.75
C LEU A 130 35.98 -6.79 -1.60
N LYS A 131 36.97 -5.88 -1.65
CA LYS A 131 38.37 -6.23 -1.41
C LYS A 131 38.61 -6.75 0.00
N ARG A 132 38.00 -6.11 1.03
CA ARG A 132 38.06 -6.58 2.41
C ARG A 132 37.44 -7.98 2.56
N GLN A 133 36.30 -8.22 1.91
CA GLN A 133 35.63 -9.53 1.90
C GLN A 133 36.50 -10.62 1.29
N GLU A 134 37.17 -10.34 0.17
CA GLU A 134 38.14 -11.25 -0.46
C GLU A 134 39.28 -11.62 0.50
N THR A 135 39.94 -10.61 1.10
CA THR A 135 41.04 -10.85 2.06
C THR A 135 40.58 -11.66 3.29
N LEU A 136 39.37 -11.43 3.79
CA LEU A 136 38.83 -12.18 4.92
C LEU A 136 38.52 -13.64 4.53
N ASN A 137 38.00 -13.87 3.32
CA ASN A 137 37.75 -15.23 2.83
C ASN A 137 39.05 -16.04 2.70
N ASP A 138 40.12 -15.43 2.16
CA ASP A 138 41.44 -16.06 2.07
C ASP A 138 41.99 -16.43 3.45
N GLN A 139 41.84 -15.54 4.44
CA GLN A 139 42.25 -15.80 5.82
C GLN A 139 41.42 -16.92 6.47
N ILE A 140 40.11 -16.95 6.24
CA ILE A 140 39.22 -18.00 6.73
C ILE A 140 39.63 -19.36 6.14
N GLU A 141 39.93 -19.41 4.84
CA GLU A 141 40.37 -20.62 4.15
C GLU A 141 41.71 -21.11 4.72
N LEU A 142 42.71 -20.24 4.81
CA LEU A 142 44.04 -20.58 5.35
C LEU A 142 43.94 -21.10 6.80
N LEU A 143 43.25 -20.38 7.67
CA LEU A 143 43.07 -20.79 9.07
C LEU A 143 42.32 -22.13 9.17
N SER A 144 41.31 -22.35 8.32
CA SER A 144 40.57 -23.61 8.28
C SER A 144 41.47 -24.79 7.94
N LEU A 145 42.36 -24.63 6.94
CA LEU A 145 43.34 -25.64 6.57
C LEU A 145 44.34 -25.92 7.70
N GLU A 146 44.91 -24.88 8.29
CA GLU A 146 45.86 -25.01 9.40
C GLU A 146 45.25 -25.70 10.62
N ILE A 147 43.98 -25.44 10.93
CA ILE A 147 43.26 -26.11 12.02
C ILE A 147 43.05 -27.59 11.71
N GLN A 148 42.68 -27.92 10.47
CA GLN A 148 42.51 -29.31 10.05
C GLN A 148 43.82 -30.10 10.11
N GLU A 149 44.94 -29.48 9.74
CA GLU A 149 46.28 -30.07 9.88
C GLU A 149 46.62 -30.36 11.34
N LEU A 150 46.42 -29.38 12.24
CA LEU A 150 46.61 -29.58 13.68
C LEU A 150 45.73 -30.71 14.24
N ILE A 151 44.47 -30.80 13.81
CA ILE A 151 43.56 -31.89 14.21
C ILE A 151 44.09 -33.25 13.71
N ALA A 152 44.61 -33.32 12.48
CA ALA A 152 45.18 -34.53 11.93
C ALA A 152 46.46 -34.95 12.68
N GLU A 153 47.32 -33.99 13.01
CA GLU A 153 48.54 -34.19 13.78
C GLU A 153 48.22 -34.69 15.20
N GLU A 154 47.32 -34.02 15.93
CA GLU A 154 46.88 -34.47 17.25
C GLU A 154 46.35 -35.91 17.20
N LYS A 155 45.51 -36.24 16.21
CA LYS A 155 45.00 -37.61 16.01
C LYS A 155 46.11 -38.62 15.73
N ALA A 156 47.16 -38.23 15.01
CA ALA A 156 48.31 -39.09 14.76
C ALA A 156 49.13 -39.32 16.03
N ILE A 157 49.40 -38.28 16.81
CA ILE A 157 50.13 -38.37 18.09
C ILE A 157 49.36 -39.21 19.10
N ILE A 158 48.04 -39.05 19.21
CA ILE A 158 47.20 -39.86 20.11
C ILE A 158 47.29 -41.37 19.79
N LYS A 159 47.50 -41.75 18.52
CA LYS A 159 47.71 -43.16 18.14
C LYS A 159 49.05 -43.72 18.61
N ILE A 160 50.04 -42.87 18.91
CA ILE A 160 51.37 -43.24 19.42
C ILE A 160 51.36 -43.41 20.95
N SER A 161 50.19 -43.29 21.61
CA SER A 161 50.01 -43.41 23.06
C SER A 161 50.91 -44.50 23.68
N PRO A 162 51.69 -44.19 24.74
CA PRO A 162 52.52 -45.17 25.42
C PRO A 162 51.62 -46.15 26.18
N ILE A 163 51.15 -47.19 25.49
CA ILE A 163 50.47 -48.31 26.13
C ILE A 163 51.57 -49.18 26.74
N ILE A 164 51.66 -49.22 28.07
CA ILE A 164 52.31 -50.33 28.78
C ILE A 164 51.48 -51.56 28.42
N ARG A 165 51.91 -52.32 27.39
CA ARG A 165 51.30 -53.60 27.09
C ARG A 165 51.68 -54.56 28.21
N ASN A 166 50.74 -54.83 29.12
CA ASN A 166 50.75 -56.03 29.95
C ASN A 166 50.47 -57.26 29.07
N GLY A 167 51.41 -57.59 28.17
CA GLY A 167 51.33 -58.71 27.24
C GLY A 167 52.63 -59.49 27.24
N SER A 168 52.57 -60.73 27.70
CA SER A 168 53.68 -61.65 27.88
C SER A 168 54.39 -62.02 26.58
N SER A 169 55.67 -61.68 26.43
CA SER A 169 56.73 -62.47 25.77
C SER A 169 58.06 -61.70 25.71
N PRO A 170 59.21 -62.39 25.64
CA PRO A 170 60.40 -62.05 26.43
C PRO A 170 61.49 -61.26 25.70
N GLN A 171 62.21 -60.48 26.52
CA GLN A 171 63.51 -59.86 26.27
C GLN A 171 63.60 -58.91 25.07
N GLU A 172 63.22 -57.66 25.32
CA GLU A 172 63.96 -56.47 24.88
C GLU A 172 63.79 -55.41 25.98
N GLU A 173 64.84 -54.64 26.20
CA GLU A 173 65.13 -53.78 27.36
C GLU A 173 63.89 -53.16 28.04
N ILE A 174 63.76 -53.38 29.36
CA ILE A 174 62.87 -52.61 30.21
C ILE A 174 63.30 -51.15 30.06
N ALA A 175 62.52 -50.37 29.31
CA ALA A 175 62.76 -48.95 29.17
C ALA A 175 62.90 -48.35 30.57
N ASP A 176 64.01 -47.65 30.80
CA ASP A 176 64.32 -47.02 32.08
C ASP A 176 63.08 -46.26 32.60
N PRO A 177 62.59 -46.50 33.83
CA PRO A 177 61.48 -45.76 34.41
C PRO A 177 61.65 -44.23 34.32
N GLU A 178 62.89 -43.75 34.37
CA GLU A 178 63.22 -42.33 34.18
C GLU A 178 63.01 -41.89 32.72
N PHE A 179 63.34 -42.74 31.75
CA PHE A 179 63.06 -42.53 30.31
C PHE A 179 61.55 -42.56 30.00
N LEU A 180 60.80 -43.52 30.55
CA LEU A 180 59.34 -43.63 30.32
C LEU A 180 58.58 -42.44 30.92
N SER A 181 58.95 -42.01 32.12
CA SER A 181 58.34 -40.84 32.77
C SER A 181 58.71 -39.54 32.05
N GLY A 182 59.96 -39.39 31.58
CA GLY A 182 60.40 -38.29 30.73
C GLY A 182 59.65 -38.24 29.39
N PHE A 183 59.50 -39.38 28.71
CA PHE A 183 58.73 -39.51 27.47
C PHE A 183 57.25 -39.20 27.68
N GLN A 184 56.64 -39.74 28.74
CA GLN A 184 55.25 -39.47 29.09
C GLN A 184 55.04 -37.97 29.34
N LYS A 185 55.94 -37.33 30.10
CA LYS A 185 55.89 -35.88 30.34
C LYS A 185 56.00 -35.09 29.03
N GLN A 186 56.99 -35.39 28.19
CA GLN A 186 57.20 -34.72 26.90
C GLN A 186 56.03 -34.91 25.94
N TYR A 187 55.43 -36.11 25.90
CA TYR A 187 54.24 -36.41 25.12
C TYR A 187 53.04 -35.58 25.56
N HIS A 188 52.76 -35.51 26.87
CA HIS A 188 51.67 -34.70 27.41
C HIS A 188 51.92 -33.21 27.18
N GLU A 189 53.15 -32.73 27.34
CA GLU A 189 53.53 -31.34 27.06
C GLU A 189 53.32 -30.98 25.58
N TYR A 190 53.72 -31.87 24.65
CA TYR A 190 53.51 -31.65 23.21
C TYR A 190 52.03 -31.64 22.83
N LEU A 191 51.23 -32.58 23.33
CA LEU A 191 49.78 -32.59 23.11
C LEU A 191 49.10 -31.34 23.69
N ASN A 192 49.54 -30.89 24.87
CA ASN A 192 49.05 -29.65 25.46
C ASN A 192 49.41 -28.43 24.60
N GLN A 193 50.61 -28.39 24.02
CA GLN A 193 51.01 -27.33 23.08
C GLN A 193 50.17 -27.33 21.81
N LEU A 194 49.96 -28.50 21.18
CA LEU A 194 49.12 -28.63 19.98
C LEU A 194 47.68 -28.19 20.26
N SER A 195 47.09 -28.65 21.36
CA SER A 195 45.71 -28.27 21.73
C SER A 195 45.58 -26.78 22.02
N LEU A 196 46.57 -26.15 22.67
CA LEU A 196 46.60 -24.71 22.88
C LEU A 196 46.73 -23.93 21.57
N MET A 197 47.58 -24.39 20.64
CA MET A 197 47.71 -23.79 19.31
C MET A 197 46.39 -23.88 18.53
N ARG A 198 45.75 -25.06 18.51
CA ARG A 198 44.45 -25.25 17.88
C ARG A 198 43.39 -24.33 18.48
N GLN A 199 43.32 -24.23 19.81
CA GLN A 199 42.36 -23.36 20.50
C GLN A 199 42.54 -21.89 20.12
N LYS A 200 43.80 -21.41 20.04
CA LYS A 200 44.11 -20.04 19.60
C LYS A 200 43.69 -19.81 18.15
N LYS A 201 43.98 -20.75 17.24
CA LYS A 201 43.58 -20.62 15.84
C LYS A 201 42.07 -20.66 15.65
N LEU A 202 41.35 -21.49 16.41
CA LEU A 202 39.88 -21.51 16.41
C LEU A 202 39.28 -20.18 16.88
N GLU A 203 39.86 -19.53 17.89
CA GLU A 203 39.43 -18.21 18.35
C GLU A 203 39.67 -17.12 17.28
N VAL A 204 40.79 -17.17 16.57
CA VAL A 204 41.06 -16.25 15.45
C VAL A 204 40.10 -16.51 14.29
N LEU A 205 39.86 -17.78 13.94
CA LEU A 205 38.91 -18.17 12.90
C LEU A 205 37.50 -17.65 13.21
N ASP A 206 37.01 -17.81 14.45
CA ASP A 206 35.70 -17.31 14.87
C ASP A 206 35.60 -15.79 14.68
N ARG A 207 36.65 -15.04 15.06
CA ARG A 207 36.69 -13.58 14.89
C ARG A 207 36.71 -13.13 13.43
N VAL A 208 37.59 -13.70 12.61
CA VAL A 208 37.71 -13.36 11.18
C VAL A 208 36.43 -13.72 10.43
N ARG A 209 35.81 -14.86 10.80
CA ARG A 209 34.52 -15.29 10.27
C ARG A 209 33.40 -14.32 10.63
N GLU A 210 33.33 -13.86 11.88
CA GLU A 210 32.38 -12.83 12.29
C GLU A 210 32.53 -11.56 11.45
N GLU A 211 33.76 -11.07 11.28
CA GLU A 211 34.05 -9.90 10.45
C GLU A 211 33.60 -10.10 8.99
N GLY A 212 33.90 -11.25 8.40
CA GLY A 212 33.46 -11.60 7.04
C GLY A 212 31.94 -11.57 6.88
N LEU A 213 31.19 -12.10 7.87
CA LEU A 213 29.73 -12.10 7.87
C LEU A 213 29.14 -10.69 7.97
N VAL A 214 29.74 -9.82 8.78
CA VAL A 214 29.30 -8.44 8.95
C VAL A 214 29.54 -7.61 7.68
N VAL A 215 30.72 -7.77 7.06
CA VAL A 215 31.04 -7.13 5.77
C VAL A 215 30.07 -7.59 4.68
N ASP A 216 29.75 -8.89 4.63
CA ASP A 216 28.76 -9.43 3.70
C ASP A 216 27.37 -8.86 3.94
N ALA A 217 26.92 -8.76 5.20
CA ALA A 217 25.64 -8.15 5.54
C ALA A 217 25.56 -6.68 5.13
N ARG A 218 26.65 -5.93 5.29
CA ARG A 218 26.74 -4.53 4.84
C ARG A 218 26.71 -4.41 3.32
N LEU A 219 27.41 -5.30 2.60
CA LEU A 219 27.38 -5.36 1.13
C LEU A 219 25.99 -5.69 0.60
N ASP A 220 25.30 -6.67 1.18
CA ASP A 220 23.92 -7.05 0.83
C ASP A 220 22.96 -5.85 1.02
N TYR A 221 23.05 -5.17 2.16
CA TYR A 221 22.24 -4.00 2.44
C TYR A 221 22.54 -2.83 1.47
N LEU A 222 23.81 -2.52 1.21
CA LEU A 222 24.20 -1.48 0.24
C LEU A 222 23.79 -1.82 -1.20
N GLY A 223 23.72 -3.10 -1.55
CA GLY A 223 23.19 -3.55 -2.83
C GLY A 223 21.68 -3.34 -2.99
N ARG A 224 20.94 -3.31 -1.86
CA ARG A 224 19.47 -3.11 -1.80
C ARG A 224 19.07 -1.64 -1.66
N LEU A 225 19.90 -0.82 -1.01
CA LEU A 225 19.69 0.62 -0.92
C LEU A 225 19.74 1.24 -2.33
N GLU A 226 18.55 1.58 -2.82
CA GLU A 226 18.29 2.40 -4.01
C GLU A 226 18.58 1.73 -5.36
N VAL A 227 17.73 0.79 -5.75
CA VAL A 227 17.30 0.68 -7.15
C VAL A 227 16.06 1.55 -7.32
N LYS A 228 16.23 2.87 -7.43
CA LYS A 228 15.15 3.70 -7.98
C LYS A 228 15.12 3.41 -9.47
N GLN A 229 14.17 2.56 -9.88
CA GLN A 229 13.88 2.42 -11.31
C GLN A 229 13.26 3.73 -11.77
N LYS A 230 14.08 4.53 -12.44
CA LYS A 230 13.60 5.70 -13.16
C LYS A 230 13.42 5.30 -14.61
N LYS A 231 12.34 5.79 -15.21
CA LYS A 231 12.16 5.68 -16.66
C LYS A 231 12.60 6.99 -17.28
N GLU A 232 13.50 6.91 -18.23
CA GLU A 232 13.88 8.02 -19.11
C GLU A 232 12.97 7.96 -20.34
N ILE A 233 12.38 9.09 -20.72
CA ILE A 233 11.50 9.19 -21.89
C ILE A 233 12.19 9.96 -23.01
N TYR A 234 12.09 9.40 -24.21
CA TYR A 234 12.63 9.96 -25.45
C TYR A 234 11.49 10.14 -26.45
N LEU A 235 11.52 11.26 -27.18
CA LEU A 235 10.57 11.60 -28.23
C LEU A 235 11.29 11.64 -29.57
N GLU A 236 10.82 10.84 -30.52
CA GLU A 236 11.31 10.87 -31.89
C GLU A 236 10.46 11.84 -32.71
N VAL A 237 11.12 12.83 -33.33
CA VAL A 237 10.46 13.86 -34.12
C VAL A 237 11.15 14.09 -35.45
N GLU A 238 10.40 14.66 -36.40
CA GLU A 238 10.90 15.11 -37.69
C GLU A 238 10.42 16.54 -37.97
N THR A 239 11.34 17.42 -38.38
CA THR A 239 11.04 18.81 -38.78
C THR A 239 11.77 19.16 -40.07
N SER A 240 11.19 20.03 -40.90
CA SER A 240 11.81 20.48 -42.16
C SER A 240 12.86 21.57 -41.94
N GLU A 241 12.83 22.27 -40.81
CA GLU A 241 13.68 23.42 -40.52
C GLU A 241 14.14 23.42 -39.05
N ASP A 242 15.31 24.00 -38.80
CA ASP A 242 15.83 24.24 -37.45
C ASP A 242 14.87 25.13 -36.68
N THR A 243 14.33 24.60 -35.58
CA THR A 243 13.22 25.23 -34.86
C THR A 243 13.45 25.17 -33.35
N GLU A 244 13.16 26.27 -32.66
CA GLU A 244 13.09 26.29 -31.20
C GLU A 244 11.63 26.19 -30.75
N THR A 245 11.29 25.23 -29.88
CA THR A 245 9.91 25.00 -29.45
C THR A 245 9.79 24.63 -27.98
N SER A 246 8.60 24.83 -27.44
CA SER A 246 8.17 24.26 -26.16
C SER A 246 7.45 22.93 -26.42
N ILE A 247 7.71 21.95 -25.57
CA ILE A 247 7.11 20.63 -25.55
C ILE A 247 6.33 20.50 -24.26
N GLU A 248 5.03 20.23 -24.37
CA GLU A 248 4.19 19.84 -23.25
C GLU A 248 4.02 18.32 -23.28
N TYR A 249 4.32 17.65 -22.19
CA TYR A 249 4.02 16.23 -22.06
C TYR A 249 3.31 15.92 -20.75
N LYS A 250 2.34 15.03 -20.85
CA LYS A 250 1.39 14.69 -19.78
C LYS A 250 1.36 13.19 -19.59
N TYR A 251 1.39 12.74 -18.33
CA TYR A 251 1.31 11.33 -17.98
C TYR A 251 0.41 11.11 -16.76
N LEU A 252 -0.19 9.92 -16.67
CA LEU A 252 -0.97 9.50 -15.52
C LEU A 252 -0.08 8.79 -14.51
N ILE A 253 -0.23 9.15 -13.24
CA ILE A 253 0.48 8.54 -12.13
C ILE A 253 -0.46 8.22 -10.97
N SER A 254 -0.41 6.97 -10.50
CA SER A 254 -1.15 6.53 -9.31
C SER A 254 -0.45 6.93 -8.02
N GLY A 255 -1.21 6.99 -6.92
CA GLY A 255 -0.70 7.37 -5.59
C GLY A 255 -0.92 8.84 -5.23
N ALA A 256 -1.55 9.63 -6.10
CA ALA A 256 -2.05 10.95 -5.73
C ALA A 256 -3.54 10.87 -5.38
N SER A 257 -3.98 11.53 -4.32
CA SER A 257 -5.40 11.68 -4.01
C SER A 257 -5.71 13.04 -3.42
N TRP A 258 -6.97 13.48 -3.52
CA TRP A 258 -7.43 14.70 -2.88
C TRP A 258 -8.80 14.54 -2.22
N TYR A 259 -9.09 15.37 -1.22
CA TYR A 259 -10.35 15.37 -0.49
C TYR A 259 -10.83 16.80 -0.23
N PRO A 260 -12.10 17.14 -0.48
CA PRO A 260 -12.67 18.43 -0.13
C PRO A 260 -12.79 18.58 1.40
N LYS A 261 -12.46 19.76 1.92
CA LYS A 261 -12.63 20.14 3.33
C LYS A 261 -13.11 21.58 3.46
N TYR A 262 -14.03 21.82 4.38
CA TYR A 262 -14.67 23.13 4.57
C TYR A 262 -14.44 23.68 5.98
N SER A 263 -14.50 25.00 6.11
CA SER A 263 -14.56 25.70 7.38
C SER A 263 -15.53 26.87 7.26
N LEU A 264 -16.54 26.91 8.14
CA LEU A 264 -17.55 27.96 8.18
C LEU A 264 -17.35 28.82 9.43
N GLN A 265 -17.03 30.09 9.23
CA GLN A 265 -16.95 31.08 10.29
C GLN A 265 -18.26 31.85 10.37
N LEU A 266 -19.03 31.67 11.45
CA LEU A 266 -20.27 32.40 11.69
C LEU A 266 -19.97 33.80 12.23
N THR A 267 -20.72 34.79 11.73
CA THR A 267 -20.73 36.17 12.20
C THR A 267 -22.17 36.66 12.33
N ASP A 268 -22.36 37.82 12.97
CA ASP A 268 -23.66 38.49 13.09
C ASP A 268 -24.78 37.56 13.52
N GLU A 269 -24.53 36.83 14.61
CA GLU A 269 -25.50 35.90 15.19
C GLU A 269 -25.93 34.75 14.26
N SER A 270 -25.04 34.31 13.36
CA SER A 270 -25.30 33.28 12.33
C SER A 270 -26.21 33.77 11.19
N LYS A 271 -26.35 35.09 11.01
CA LYS A 271 -26.98 35.68 9.81
C LYS A 271 -26.00 35.83 8.66
N ASN A 272 -24.71 35.86 8.97
CA ASN A 272 -23.63 35.90 8.00
C ASN A 272 -22.64 34.78 8.32
N GLY A 273 -22.00 34.26 7.28
CA GLY A 273 -20.97 33.24 7.44
C GLY A 273 -19.89 33.40 6.38
N GLN A 274 -18.66 33.03 6.73
CA GLN A 274 -17.55 32.99 5.80
C GLN A 274 -17.13 31.54 5.60
N LEU A 275 -17.46 30.98 4.45
CA LEU A 275 -17.08 29.63 4.06
C LEU A 275 -15.71 29.67 3.39
N SER A 276 -14.77 28.89 3.92
CA SER A 276 -13.47 28.63 3.32
C SER A 276 -13.42 27.17 2.90
N TRP A 277 -13.00 26.91 1.67
CA TRP A 277 -12.89 25.55 1.15
C TRP A 277 -11.41 25.20 0.86
N PHE A 278 -11.07 23.92 1.00
CA PHE A 278 -9.70 23.43 0.91
C PHE A 278 -9.69 22.08 0.21
N ALA A 279 -8.60 21.77 -0.49
CA ALA A 279 -8.28 20.42 -0.91
C ALA A 279 -7.21 19.85 0.02
N LEU A 280 -7.48 18.72 0.65
CA LEU A 280 -6.47 17.93 1.34
C LEU A 280 -5.83 17.00 0.33
N VAL A 281 -4.57 17.27 0.00
CA VAL A 281 -3.81 16.57 -1.04
C VAL A 281 -2.86 15.58 -0.42
N ARG A 282 -2.88 14.34 -0.90
CA ARG A 282 -1.91 13.32 -0.55
C ARG A 282 -1.13 12.94 -1.79
N ASN A 283 0.20 13.11 -1.73
CA ASN A 283 1.11 12.73 -2.80
C ASN A 283 1.95 11.54 -2.36
N ASP A 284 1.72 10.40 -3.01
CA ASP A 284 2.54 9.20 -2.94
C ASP A 284 3.14 8.90 -4.31
N THR A 285 3.42 9.86 -5.18
CA THR A 285 3.80 9.56 -6.58
C THR A 285 5.27 9.22 -6.77
N GLY A 286 6.07 9.33 -5.72
CA GLY A 286 7.53 9.18 -5.75
C GLY A 286 8.24 10.39 -6.37
N GLU A 287 7.47 11.44 -6.67
CA GLU A 287 7.92 12.68 -7.30
C GLU A 287 7.40 13.86 -6.49
N ASP A 288 8.32 14.70 -6.02
CA ASP A 288 7.99 15.93 -5.32
C ASP A 288 7.48 16.96 -6.33
N TRP A 289 6.41 17.67 -5.96
CA TRP A 289 5.86 18.73 -6.79
C TRP A 289 6.27 20.07 -6.20
N GLU A 290 7.15 20.81 -6.88
CA GLU A 290 7.67 22.09 -6.36
C GLU A 290 7.11 23.29 -7.12
N LYS A 291 6.38 24.16 -6.41
CA LYS A 291 5.76 25.37 -6.98
C LYS A 291 4.94 25.07 -8.24
N VAL A 292 4.04 24.10 -8.16
CA VAL A 292 3.18 23.64 -9.26
C VAL A 292 1.77 24.22 -9.14
N LYS A 293 1.09 24.43 -10.26
CA LYS A 293 -0.34 24.76 -10.23
C LYS A 293 -1.16 23.49 -10.05
N LEU A 294 -2.07 23.44 -9.08
CA LEU A 294 -2.89 22.27 -8.82
C LEU A 294 -4.31 22.48 -9.35
N PHE A 295 -4.84 21.42 -9.95
CA PHE A 295 -6.22 21.31 -10.39
C PHE A 295 -6.85 20.10 -9.71
N PHE A 296 -8.13 20.19 -9.35
CA PHE A 296 -8.85 19.14 -8.63
C PHE A 296 -10.16 18.84 -9.34
N THR A 297 -10.46 17.57 -9.58
CA THR A 297 -11.72 17.16 -10.20
C THR A 297 -12.32 15.96 -9.47
N ALA A 298 -13.65 15.91 -9.46
CA ALA A 298 -14.45 14.80 -8.97
C ALA A 298 -14.81 13.79 -10.07
N SER A 299 -14.43 14.09 -11.32
CA SER A 299 -14.63 13.19 -12.44
C SER A 299 -13.87 11.90 -12.27
N ASN A 300 -14.43 10.82 -12.78
CA ASN A 300 -13.78 9.52 -12.82
C ASN A 300 -13.65 9.08 -14.28
N PRO A 301 -12.49 9.28 -14.92
CA PRO A 301 -12.29 8.87 -16.31
C PRO A 301 -12.18 7.35 -16.47
N ASP A 302 -12.05 6.59 -15.37
CA ASP A 302 -12.11 5.12 -15.37
C ASP A 302 -13.54 4.59 -15.28
N LEU A 303 -14.57 5.46 -15.26
CA LEU A 303 -15.95 4.99 -15.38
C LEU A 303 -16.11 4.38 -16.78
N ASP A 304 -16.33 3.07 -16.80
CA ASP A 304 -16.47 2.25 -18.00
C ASP A 304 -17.46 2.93 -18.96
N ILE A 305 -16.95 3.53 -20.02
CA ILE A 305 -17.76 4.12 -21.10
C ILE A 305 -18.31 2.99 -21.99
N ASP A 306 -17.78 1.77 -21.82
CA ASP A 306 -18.23 0.58 -22.51
C ASP A 306 -19.69 0.26 -22.13
N LEU A 307 -20.46 -0.09 -23.15
CA LEU A 307 -21.86 -0.49 -22.97
C LEU A 307 -21.94 -1.66 -21.98
N PRO A 308 -22.83 -1.60 -20.96
CA PRO A 308 -23.01 -2.72 -20.05
C PRO A 308 -23.44 -3.96 -20.84
N ILE A 309 -22.68 -5.05 -20.68
CA ILE A 309 -22.98 -6.31 -21.37
C ILE A 309 -24.25 -6.89 -20.75
N VAL A 310 -25.37 -6.78 -21.48
CA VAL A 310 -26.63 -7.43 -21.11
C VAL A 310 -26.46 -8.93 -21.34
N ARG A 311 -26.46 -9.70 -20.26
CA ARG A 311 -26.48 -11.17 -20.34
C ARG A 311 -27.92 -11.64 -20.54
N GLU A 312 -28.11 -12.68 -21.34
CA GLU A 312 -29.43 -13.31 -21.50
C GLU A 312 -29.97 -13.80 -20.15
N TRP A 313 -31.24 -13.47 -19.87
CA TRP A 313 -31.95 -14.01 -18.71
C TRP A 313 -32.60 -15.33 -19.11
N ARG A 314 -31.98 -16.46 -18.75
CA ARG A 314 -32.55 -17.79 -18.97
C ARG A 314 -33.43 -18.18 -17.79
N ILE A 315 -34.74 -18.32 -18.04
CA ILE A 315 -35.70 -18.88 -17.09
C ILE A 315 -35.91 -20.35 -17.48
N GLN A 316 -35.66 -21.27 -16.56
CA GLN A 316 -35.97 -22.69 -16.70
C GLN A 316 -36.97 -23.09 -15.62
N THR A 317 -37.99 -23.84 -16.00
CA THR A 317 -38.94 -24.42 -15.05
C THR A 317 -38.33 -25.68 -14.46
N GLN A 318 -38.17 -25.74 -13.15
CA GLN A 318 -37.82 -26.97 -12.45
C GLN A 318 -39.13 -27.75 -12.23
N VAL A 319 -39.26 -28.92 -12.86
CA VAL A 319 -40.36 -29.83 -12.58
C VAL A 319 -40.17 -30.34 -11.16
N SER A 320 -41.22 -30.27 -10.33
CA SER A 320 -41.22 -30.77 -8.96
C SER A 320 -40.89 -32.27 -8.93
N VAL A 321 -40.07 -32.68 -7.97
CA VAL A 321 -39.52 -34.04 -7.73
C VAL A 321 -40.59 -35.15 -7.64
N GLU A 322 -41.87 -34.81 -7.63
CA GLU A 322 -42.99 -35.74 -7.55
C GLU A 322 -43.31 -36.43 -8.89
N ASP A 323 -42.96 -35.83 -10.03
CA ASP A 323 -43.23 -36.44 -11.34
C ASP A 323 -42.16 -37.48 -11.77
N GLU A 324 -40.92 -37.38 -11.26
CA GLU A 324 -39.83 -38.34 -11.57
C GLU A 324 -40.13 -39.75 -11.02
N LYS A 325 -40.81 -39.85 -9.86
CA LYS A 325 -41.14 -41.16 -9.27
C LYS A 325 -42.22 -41.93 -10.02
N GLN A 326 -43.07 -41.23 -10.79
CA GLN A 326 -44.10 -41.88 -11.59
C GLN A 326 -43.57 -42.37 -12.95
N GLN A 327 -42.54 -41.71 -13.49
CA GLN A 327 -41.88 -42.14 -14.73
C GLN A 327 -40.89 -43.29 -14.51
N GLU A 328 -40.10 -43.28 -13.43
CA GLU A 328 -39.18 -44.39 -13.12
C GLU A 328 -39.91 -45.72 -12.88
N ALA A 329 -41.10 -45.70 -12.27
CA ALA A 329 -41.88 -46.91 -12.01
C ALA A 329 -42.47 -47.56 -13.28
N GLN A 330 -42.62 -46.82 -14.39
CA GLN A 330 -43.09 -47.36 -15.67
C GLN A 330 -41.94 -47.90 -16.52
N ASP A 331 -40.75 -47.29 -16.47
CA ASP A 331 -39.58 -47.73 -17.25
C ASP A 331 -38.97 -49.04 -16.74
N TYR A 332 -39.01 -49.31 -15.42
CA TYR A 332 -38.53 -50.60 -14.88
C TYR A 332 -39.36 -51.82 -15.33
N SER A 333 -40.60 -51.63 -15.80
CA SER A 333 -41.42 -52.74 -16.32
C SER A 333 -41.09 -53.13 -17.77
N ASN A 334 -40.47 -52.23 -18.53
CA ASN A 334 -40.11 -52.44 -19.93
C ASN A 334 -38.67 -52.95 -20.12
N GLU A 335 -37.80 -52.77 -19.12
CA GLU A 335 -36.40 -53.21 -19.20
C GLU A 335 -36.20 -54.71 -18.93
N ASP A 336 -37.06 -55.33 -18.10
CA ASP A 336 -36.99 -56.77 -17.81
C ASP A 336 -37.40 -57.67 -19.00
N ILE A 337 -38.16 -57.13 -19.97
CA ILE A 337 -38.51 -57.84 -21.21
C ILE A 337 -37.34 -57.79 -22.22
N ASN A 338 -36.50 -56.75 -22.18
CA ASN A 338 -35.39 -56.56 -23.13
C ASN A 338 -34.05 -57.16 -22.67
N ILE A 339 -33.85 -57.38 -21.37
CA ILE A 339 -32.62 -58.01 -20.84
C ILE A 339 -32.57 -59.53 -21.12
N ALA A 340 -33.71 -60.17 -21.35
CA ALA A 340 -33.76 -61.57 -21.80
C ALA A 340 -33.34 -61.75 -23.27
N ALA A 341 -33.46 -60.71 -24.12
CA ALA A 341 -33.13 -60.77 -25.55
C ALA A 341 -31.70 -60.31 -25.89
N ALA A 342 -31.02 -59.58 -24.99
CA ALA A 342 -29.69 -59.00 -25.25
C ALA A 342 -28.50 -59.86 -24.78
N LYS A 343 -28.74 -61.06 -24.21
CA LYS A 343 -27.66 -61.99 -23.82
C LYS A 343 -27.05 -62.81 -24.97
N GLU A 344 -27.53 -62.63 -26.20
CA GLU A 344 -27.04 -63.38 -27.38
C GLU A 344 -26.10 -62.62 -28.32
N ARG A 345 -25.76 -61.34 -28.08
CA ARG A 345 -24.78 -60.64 -28.94
C ARG A 345 -23.79 -59.84 -28.11
N GLY A 346 -22.56 -60.34 -28.10
CA GLY A 346 -21.45 -59.79 -27.33
C GLY A 346 -20.85 -58.51 -27.92
N GLU A 347 -20.17 -57.81 -27.01
CA GLU A 347 -19.20 -56.73 -27.14
C GLU A 347 -19.67 -55.27 -27.32
N TYR A 348 -19.50 -54.48 -26.24
CA TYR A 348 -19.03 -53.09 -26.31
C TYR A 348 -18.11 -52.77 -25.12
N LYS A 349 -16.92 -52.22 -25.42
CA LYS A 349 -15.94 -51.65 -24.47
C LYS A 349 -16.38 -50.24 -24.03
N LYS A 350 -16.20 -49.90 -22.75
CA LYS A 350 -16.30 -48.54 -22.18
C LYS A 350 -14.90 -47.93 -22.07
N GLU A 351 -14.70 -46.76 -22.67
CA GLU A 351 -13.60 -45.84 -22.31
C GLU A 351 -14.07 -44.90 -21.19
N GLU A 352 -13.28 -44.81 -20.11
CA GLU A 352 -13.49 -43.94 -18.95
C GLU A 352 -12.73 -42.61 -19.12
N VAL A 353 -13.41 -41.48 -18.92
CA VAL A 353 -12.80 -40.16 -18.75
C VAL A 353 -12.60 -39.90 -17.25
N PRO A 354 -11.37 -39.60 -16.75
CA PRO A 354 -11.15 -39.42 -15.32
C PRO A 354 -11.38 -37.98 -14.85
N ARG A 355 -12.20 -37.84 -13.80
CA ARG A 355 -12.35 -36.64 -12.96
C ARG A 355 -11.05 -36.38 -12.17
N LYS A 356 -10.48 -35.17 -12.27
CA LYS A 356 -9.37 -34.73 -11.40
C LYS A 356 -9.84 -33.75 -10.31
N LYS A 357 -9.51 -34.13 -9.07
CA LYS A 357 -9.68 -33.40 -7.80
C LYS A 357 -8.81 -32.14 -7.75
N SER A 358 -9.34 -31.08 -7.13
CA SER A 358 -8.60 -29.85 -6.85
C SER A 358 -7.49 -30.07 -5.81
N LYS A 359 -6.29 -29.59 -6.12
CA LYS A 359 -5.20 -29.38 -5.16
C LYS A 359 -4.96 -27.88 -5.05
N ARG A 360 -4.94 -27.37 -3.82
CA ARG A 360 -4.41 -26.04 -3.47
C ARG A 360 -2.99 -25.91 -4.03
N ALA A 361 -2.77 -24.90 -4.88
CA ALA A 361 -1.46 -24.56 -5.43
C ALA A 361 -0.76 -23.57 -4.49
N ALA A 362 0.42 -23.98 -4.00
CA ALA A 362 1.42 -23.10 -3.40
C ALA A 362 1.96 -22.15 -4.48
N SER A 363 2.13 -20.88 -4.13
CA SER A 363 2.70 -19.86 -5.02
C SER A 363 4.14 -20.19 -5.37
N LYS A 364 4.40 -20.33 -6.67
CA LYS A 364 5.74 -20.27 -7.26
C LYS A 364 6.23 -18.83 -7.25
N ALA A 365 7.15 -18.54 -6.33
CA ALA A 365 8.04 -17.40 -6.38
C ALA A 365 9.38 -17.88 -6.95
N ASP A 366 9.44 -18.11 -8.26
CA ASP A 366 10.69 -18.39 -8.98
C ASP A 366 10.76 -17.44 -10.16
N GLY A 367 11.44 -16.32 -9.96
CA GLY A 367 11.52 -15.26 -10.96
C GLY A 367 12.55 -14.17 -10.70
N TYR A 368 13.58 -14.42 -9.89
CA TYR A 368 14.76 -13.54 -9.77
C TYR A 368 15.95 -14.34 -9.22
N ALA A 369 16.60 -15.14 -10.06
CA ALA A 369 17.83 -15.82 -9.66
C ALA A 369 18.74 -16.15 -10.85
N GLN A 370 18.92 -15.24 -11.81
CA GLN A 370 19.97 -15.38 -12.82
C GLN A 370 20.59 -14.03 -13.14
N ASN A 371 21.63 -13.68 -12.37
CA ASN A 371 22.89 -13.10 -12.84
C ASN A 371 23.72 -12.71 -11.61
N ASN A 372 24.42 -13.70 -11.04
CA ASN A 372 25.51 -13.46 -10.09
C ASN A 372 26.41 -14.70 -10.03
N THR A 373 27.05 -15.01 -11.16
CA THR A 373 27.95 -16.16 -11.29
C THR A 373 29.24 -16.00 -10.45
N SER A 374 29.55 -14.78 -9.97
CA SER A 374 30.70 -14.51 -9.09
C SER A 374 30.41 -14.68 -7.59
N ALA A 375 29.14 -14.76 -7.15
CA ALA A 375 28.78 -14.87 -5.73
C ALA A 375 28.76 -16.32 -5.20
N LYS A 376 28.81 -17.33 -6.07
CA LYS A 376 28.79 -18.75 -5.65
C LYS A 376 30.12 -19.24 -5.08
N ASN A 377 31.26 -18.65 -5.47
CA ASN A 377 32.57 -19.08 -5.00
C ASN A 377 32.91 -18.55 -3.59
N SER A 378 32.38 -17.40 -3.17
CA SER A 378 32.65 -16.78 -1.88
C SER A 378 31.95 -17.44 -0.68
N GLN A 379 30.98 -18.34 -0.89
CA GLN A 379 30.29 -19.05 0.19
C GLN A 379 31.01 -20.32 0.67
N ALA A 380 31.97 -20.85 -0.09
CA ALA A 380 32.63 -22.11 0.26
C ALA A 380 33.48 -22.00 1.55
N PRO A 381 34.33 -20.96 1.74
CA PRO A 381 35.13 -20.82 2.96
C PRO A 381 34.28 -20.58 4.22
N ILE A 382 33.22 -19.76 4.13
CA ILE A 382 32.31 -19.46 5.26
C ILE A 382 31.50 -20.69 5.71
N LYS A 383 31.12 -21.57 4.78
CA LYS A 383 30.42 -22.83 5.10
C LYS A 383 31.35 -23.86 5.73
N GLN A 384 32.56 -24.02 5.19
CA GLN A 384 33.55 -24.96 5.72
C GLN A 384 34.00 -24.58 7.14
N SER A 385 34.31 -23.30 7.37
CA SER A 385 34.66 -22.78 8.69
C SER A 385 33.55 -22.94 9.73
N ARG A 386 32.26 -22.87 9.32
CA ARG A 386 31.12 -23.15 10.22
C ARG A 386 31.22 -24.56 10.80
N GLN A 387 31.46 -25.56 9.96
CA GLN A 387 31.56 -26.96 10.38
C GLN A 387 32.74 -27.19 11.32
N ILE A 388 33.91 -26.62 10.99
CA ILE A 388 35.11 -26.74 11.83
C ILE A 388 34.87 -26.18 13.24
N LEU A 389 34.23 -25.00 13.35
CA LEU A 389 33.91 -24.40 14.64
C LEU A 389 32.85 -25.20 15.42
N GLN A 390 31.82 -25.72 14.74
CA GLN A 390 30.81 -26.58 15.38
C GLN A 390 31.41 -27.85 15.97
N ASP A 391 32.31 -28.50 15.22
CA ASP A 391 32.89 -29.78 15.61
C ASP A 391 34.00 -29.66 16.67
N ASN A 392 34.69 -28.51 16.73
CA ASN A 392 35.95 -28.39 17.50
C ASN A 392 35.97 -27.23 18.51
N TYR A 393 34.93 -26.39 18.58
CA TYR A 393 34.93 -25.18 19.41
C TYR A 393 33.58 -24.93 20.12
N SER A 394 33.29 -25.74 21.14
CA SER A 394 32.03 -25.70 21.90
C SER A 394 31.89 -24.50 22.85
N ASN A 395 32.99 -23.87 23.25
CA ASN A 395 33.00 -22.93 24.38
C ASN A 395 32.71 -21.46 23.97
N ARG A 396 32.83 -21.09 22.69
CA ARG A 396 32.55 -19.74 22.17
C ARG A 396 32.11 -19.78 20.71
N GLN A 397 30.81 -19.89 20.46
CA GLN A 397 30.22 -19.89 19.12
C GLN A 397 29.72 -18.49 18.73
N ASN A 398 30.57 -17.46 18.81
CA ASN A 398 30.12 -16.09 18.57
C ASN A 398 29.79 -15.85 17.10
N SER A 399 30.65 -16.30 16.17
CA SER A 399 30.38 -16.12 14.73
C SER A 399 29.15 -16.89 14.24
N ILE A 400 28.84 -18.05 14.83
CA ILE A 400 27.66 -18.86 14.46
C ILE A 400 26.38 -18.15 14.94
N LYS A 401 26.36 -17.66 16.18
CA LYS A 401 25.24 -16.85 16.69
C LYS A 401 25.07 -15.57 15.89
N THR A 402 26.17 -14.91 15.52
CA THR A 402 26.16 -13.72 14.67
C THR A 402 25.61 -14.05 13.29
N GLU A 403 26.01 -15.15 12.66
CA GLU A 403 25.47 -15.59 11.35
C GLU A 403 23.95 -15.78 11.38
N ASP A 404 23.42 -16.49 12.37
CA ASP A 404 21.99 -16.75 12.47
C ASP A 404 21.20 -15.45 12.74
N ASN A 405 21.73 -14.56 13.59
CA ASN A 405 21.15 -13.23 13.82
C ASN A 405 21.19 -12.35 12.57
N LEU A 406 22.30 -12.37 11.81
CA LEU A 406 22.46 -11.59 10.58
C LEU A 406 21.54 -12.08 9.46
N ASN A 407 21.33 -13.39 9.32
CA ASN A 407 20.40 -13.94 8.33
C ASN A 407 18.96 -13.50 8.59
N GLN A 408 18.53 -13.51 9.85
CA GLN A 408 17.21 -13.01 10.23
C GLN A 408 17.12 -11.49 10.06
N LEU A 409 18.15 -10.75 10.49
CA LEU A 409 18.25 -9.31 10.31
C LEU A 409 18.14 -8.92 8.83
N LYS A 410 18.81 -9.61 7.91
CA LYS A 410 18.70 -9.38 6.46
C LYS A 410 17.25 -9.48 5.97
N ASN A 411 16.51 -10.49 6.44
CA ASN A 411 15.11 -10.67 6.09
C ASN A 411 14.22 -9.57 6.69
N ASP A 412 14.43 -9.22 7.96
CA ASP A 412 13.66 -8.17 8.64
C ASP A 412 13.90 -6.80 8.00
N LEU A 413 15.14 -6.46 7.66
CA LEU A 413 15.48 -5.23 6.94
C LEU A 413 14.85 -5.18 5.54
N ALA A 414 14.85 -6.30 4.82
CA ALA A 414 14.20 -6.40 3.52
C ALA A 414 12.69 -6.20 3.63
N ASN A 415 12.04 -6.93 4.54
CA ASN A 415 10.61 -6.82 4.80
C ASN A 415 10.24 -5.42 5.27
N GLN A 416 11.03 -4.78 6.15
CA GLN A 416 10.79 -3.41 6.57
C GLN A 416 10.79 -2.47 5.36
N GLN A 417 11.81 -2.54 4.51
CA GLN A 417 11.94 -1.66 3.35
C GLN A 417 10.81 -1.89 2.33
N ASP A 418 10.49 -3.16 2.03
CA ASP A 418 9.43 -3.51 1.09
C ASP A 418 8.06 -3.07 1.59
N ASN A 419 7.73 -3.36 2.86
CA ASN A 419 6.48 -2.90 3.46
C ASN A 419 6.41 -1.37 3.56
N PHE A 420 7.54 -0.69 3.82
CA PHE A 420 7.60 0.77 3.85
C PHE A 420 7.33 1.35 2.46
N ASN A 421 7.98 0.82 1.43
CA ASN A 421 7.78 1.21 0.03
C ASN A 421 6.33 0.97 -0.43
N ASP A 422 5.75 -0.16 -0.02
CA ASP A 422 4.36 -0.53 -0.33
C ASP A 422 3.32 0.22 0.51
N GLY A 423 3.73 1.02 1.50
CA GLY A 423 2.83 1.80 2.35
C GLY A 423 2.14 1.02 3.48
N ARG A 424 2.58 -0.23 3.74
CA ARG A 424 2.17 -1.04 4.90
C ARG A 424 3.04 -0.68 6.11
N TYR A 425 2.84 0.52 6.65
CA TYR A 425 3.71 1.10 7.69
C TYR A 425 3.66 0.42 9.05
N ASP A 426 2.52 -0.15 9.39
CA ASP A 426 2.35 -1.01 10.56
C ASP A 426 3.27 -2.22 10.48
N GLN A 427 3.29 -2.90 9.32
CA GLN A 427 4.16 -4.04 9.04
C GLN A 427 5.62 -3.59 8.95
N ALA A 428 5.90 -2.48 8.28
CA ALA A 428 7.25 -1.92 8.21
C ALA A 428 7.78 -1.61 9.62
N ASN A 429 6.96 -1.03 10.50
CA ASN A 429 7.34 -0.76 11.87
C ASN A 429 7.54 -2.05 12.68
N TYR A 430 6.70 -3.06 12.46
CA TYR A 430 6.89 -4.38 13.07
C TYR A 430 8.26 -4.97 12.71
N TYR A 431 8.58 -5.07 11.42
CA TYR A 431 9.86 -5.62 10.96
C TYR A 431 11.05 -4.76 11.39
N GLY A 432 10.91 -3.44 11.41
CA GLY A 432 11.95 -2.54 11.94
C GLY A 432 12.23 -2.80 13.42
N GLN A 433 11.21 -3.04 14.23
CA GLN A 433 11.39 -3.40 15.65
C GLN A 433 12.06 -4.76 15.81
N GLU A 434 11.69 -5.75 15.00
CA GLU A 434 12.37 -7.06 15.00
C GLU A 434 13.84 -6.92 14.59
N ALA A 435 14.15 -6.11 13.57
CA ALA A 435 15.53 -5.80 13.17
C ALA A 435 16.33 -5.17 14.32
N LEU A 436 15.78 -4.17 15.03
CA LEU A 436 16.44 -3.57 16.21
C LEU A 436 16.69 -4.58 17.34
N LYS A 437 15.79 -5.55 17.55
CA LYS A 437 16.02 -6.66 18.49
C LYS A 437 17.14 -7.61 18.04
N LYS A 438 17.43 -7.71 16.74
CA LYS A 438 18.57 -8.50 16.24
C LYS A 438 19.87 -7.71 16.37
N PHE A 439 19.86 -6.41 16.05
CA PHE A 439 21.00 -5.54 16.30
C PHE A 439 21.47 -5.64 17.75
N SER A 440 20.55 -5.62 18.72
CA SER A 440 20.89 -5.72 20.14
C SER A 440 21.50 -7.05 20.61
N LYS A 441 21.45 -8.08 19.76
CA LYS A 441 22.06 -9.39 20.01
C LYS A 441 23.42 -9.58 19.33
N LEU A 442 23.86 -8.60 18.54
CA LEU A 442 25.17 -8.61 17.89
C LEU A 442 26.25 -8.13 18.85
N SER A 443 27.51 -8.51 18.58
CA SER A 443 28.67 -8.00 19.32
C SER A 443 28.87 -6.49 19.12
N ASP A 444 29.58 -5.82 20.03
CA ASP A 444 29.89 -4.39 19.92
C ASP A 444 30.60 -4.05 18.61
N PHE A 445 31.49 -4.95 18.15
CA PHE A 445 32.16 -4.84 16.86
C PHE A 445 31.15 -4.86 15.70
N SER A 446 30.29 -5.87 15.66
CA SER A 446 29.26 -6.04 14.62
C SER A 446 28.29 -4.87 14.59
N ARG A 447 27.82 -4.38 15.75
CA ARG A 447 26.94 -3.21 15.83
C ARG A 447 27.61 -1.94 15.34
N LYS A 448 28.89 -1.73 15.69
CA LYS A 448 29.65 -0.57 15.22
C LYS A 448 29.78 -0.53 13.70
N GLU A 449 30.10 -1.67 13.08
CA GLU A 449 30.21 -1.80 11.62
C GLU A 449 28.87 -1.62 10.89
N LEU A 450 27.74 -1.97 11.53
CA LEU A 450 26.39 -1.81 10.98
C LEU A 450 25.64 -0.58 11.50
N SER A 451 26.30 0.31 12.25
CA SER A 451 25.67 1.46 12.92
C SER A 451 24.85 2.34 11.97
N SER A 452 25.35 2.62 10.76
CA SER A 452 24.60 3.38 9.76
C SER A 452 23.29 2.71 9.32
N ILE A 453 23.25 1.37 9.29
CA ILE A 453 22.07 0.57 8.96
C ILE A 453 21.08 0.62 10.12
N GLU A 454 21.57 0.49 11.35
CA GLU A 454 20.76 0.61 12.58
C GLU A 454 20.12 2.01 12.67
N THR A 455 20.88 3.08 12.42
CA THR A 455 20.35 4.45 12.39
C THR A 455 19.28 4.65 11.30
N TYR A 456 19.50 4.12 10.10
CA TYR A 456 18.48 4.22 9.04
C TYR A 456 17.22 3.41 9.37
N THR A 457 17.36 2.26 10.02
CA THR A 457 16.25 1.43 10.52
C THR A 457 15.38 2.22 11.50
N GLU A 458 16.00 2.93 12.44
CA GLU A 458 15.34 3.83 13.38
C GLU A 458 14.67 5.02 12.68
N GLU A 459 15.32 5.60 11.66
CA GLU A 459 14.74 6.70 10.88
C GLU A 459 13.49 6.26 10.14
N LEU A 460 13.50 5.08 9.50
CA LEU A 460 12.32 4.50 8.85
C LEU A 460 11.20 4.21 9.86
N LEU A 461 11.52 3.66 11.02
CA LEU A 461 10.55 3.44 12.11
C LEU A 461 9.88 4.75 12.55
N ARG A 462 10.69 5.80 12.74
CA ARG A 462 10.20 7.13 13.12
C ARG A 462 9.32 7.70 12.01
N LYS A 463 9.75 7.63 10.75
CA LYS A 463 8.96 8.06 9.59
C LYS A 463 7.64 7.30 9.49
N GLY A 464 7.68 5.96 9.58
CA GLY A 464 6.48 5.12 9.53
C GLY A 464 5.51 5.44 10.65
N SER A 465 6.02 5.68 11.86
CA SER A 465 5.20 6.10 13.01
C SER A 465 4.59 7.51 12.84
N LEU A 466 5.34 8.46 12.28
CA LEU A 466 4.83 9.78 11.92
C LEU A 466 3.78 9.71 10.82
N ILE A 467 3.97 8.81 9.85
CA ILE A 467 2.99 8.58 8.78
C ILE A 467 1.73 7.94 9.38
N LEU A 468 1.84 6.93 10.22
CA LEU A 468 0.68 6.33 10.91
C LEU A 468 -0.05 7.32 11.82
N SER A 469 0.67 8.23 12.47
CA SER A 469 0.06 9.26 13.33
C SER A 469 -0.58 10.39 12.54
N SER A 470 -0.02 10.76 11.38
CA SER A 470 -0.62 11.71 10.42
C SER A 470 -1.70 11.08 9.53
N GLN A 471 -1.68 9.75 9.37
CA GLN A 471 -2.75 8.89 8.85
C GLN A 471 -3.88 8.68 9.86
N LYS A 472 -3.85 9.32 11.03
CA LYS A 472 -5.11 9.68 11.71
C LYS A 472 -5.82 10.70 10.82
N VAL A 473 -6.36 10.19 9.72
CA VAL A 473 -7.41 10.78 8.91
C VAL A 473 -8.39 11.39 9.90
N PRO A 474 -8.68 12.70 9.83
CA PRO A 474 -9.82 13.24 10.54
C PRO A 474 -11.00 12.36 10.14
N GLY A 475 -11.55 11.57 11.06
CA GLY A 475 -12.65 10.66 10.74
C GLY A 475 -13.73 11.41 9.97
N GLY A 476 -14.11 10.89 8.80
CA GLY A 476 -15.09 11.54 7.93
C GLY A 476 -14.54 12.32 6.72
N LEU A 477 -13.31 12.08 6.24
CA LEU A 477 -12.95 12.51 4.88
C LEU A 477 -13.80 11.75 3.85
N ILE A 478 -14.44 12.49 2.96
CA ILE A 478 -15.28 11.95 1.89
C ILE A 478 -14.53 12.17 0.57
N PRO A 479 -14.24 11.12 -0.23
CA PRO A 479 -13.61 11.30 -1.53
C PRO A 479 -14.50 12.15 -2.43
N PRO A 480 -13.90 12.92 -3.36
CA PRO A 480 -14.67 13.69 -4.32
C PRO A 480 -15.47 12.72 -5.21
N THR A 481 -16.79 12.85 -5.19
CA THR A 481 -17.70 12.04 -6.00
C THR A 481 -18.24 12.86 -7.17
N LEU A 482 -18.28 12.26 -8.36
CA LEU A 482 -18.84 12.91 -9.54
C LEU A 482 -20.28 13.34 -9.29
N LEU A 483 -20.58 14.58 -9.66
CA LEU A 483 -21.94 15.10 -9.68
C LEU A 483 -22.57 14.74 -11.03
N GLU A 484 -23.70 14.03 -11.04
CA GLU A 484 -24.39 13.72 -12.29
C GLU A 484 -24.65 15.00 -13.11
N GLY A 485 -24.09 15.02 -14.32
CA GLY A 485 -24.23 16.11 -15.29
C GLY A 485 -23.27 17.29 -15.13
N PHE A 486 -22.28 17.23 -14.22
CA PHE A 486 -21.29 18.31 -14.03
C PHE A 486 -19.86 17.76 -13.87
N ASP A 487 -19.01 18.01 -14.87
CA ASP A 487 -17.55 17.98 -14.70
C ASP A 487 -17.09 19.38 -14.30
N TYR A 488 -16.52 19.52 -13.10
CA TYR A 488 -16.00 20.78 -12.63
C TYR A 488 -14.57 20.61 -12.12
N GLN A 489 -13.69 21.52 -12.53
CA GLN A 489 -12.29 21.54 -12.14
C GLN A 489 -12.01 22.73 -11.21
N TYR A 490 -11.72 22.44 -9.95
CA TYR A 490 -11.24 23.44 -9.00
C TYR A 490 -9.76 23.72 -9.25
N THR A 491 -9.33 24.95 -8.97
CA THR A 491 -7.94 25.39 -9.19
C THR A 491 -7.36 25.94 -7.89
N SER A 492 -6.10 25.64 -7.59
CA SER A 492 -5.40 26.25 -6.46
C SER A 492 -5.22 27.76 -6.70
N GLY A 493 -5.38 28.56 -5.64
CA GLY A 493 -5.22 30.02 -5.73
C GLY A 493 -3.77 30.46 -6.01
N ILE A 494 -2.80 29.62 -5.65
CA ILE A 494 -1.37 29.84 -5.84
C ILE A 494 -0.68 28.57 -6.34
N SER A 495 0.60 28.67 -6.67
CA SER A 495 1.47 27.52 -6.89
C SER A 495 1.85 26.87 -5.55
N GLU A 496 1.69 25.56 -5.48
CA GLU A 496 1.87 24.77 -4.25
C GLU A 496 3.13 23.89 -4.32
N THR A 497 3.67 23.55 -3.16
CA THR A 497 4.72 22.53 -3.03
C THR A 497 4.17 21.34 -2.26
N ILE A 498 4.09 20.19 -2.91
CA ILE A 498 3.53 18.95 -2.34
C ILE A 498 4.61 17.85 -2.40
N PRO A 499 5.29 17.57 -1.28
CA PRO A 499 6.26 16.49 -1.24
C PRO A 499 5.56 15.13 -1.43
N SER A 500 6.25 14.19 -2.06
CA SER A 500 5.79 12.80 -2.17
C SER A 500 6.11 12.02 -0.88
N ASP A 501 5.61 12.51 0.24
CA ASP A 501 5.82 11.93 1.58
C ASP A 501 4.56 11.27 2.16
N ARG A 502 3.48 11.18 1.36
CA ARG A 502 2.16 10.63 1.72
C ARG A 502 1.44 11.39 2.83
N SER A 503 1.92 12.56 3.24
CA SER A 503 1.22 13.43 4.17
C SER A 503 0.05 14.17 3.50
N PHE A 504 -0.93 14.58 4.30
CA PHE A 504 -2.01 15.45 3.83
C PHE A 504 -1.56 16.90 3.84
N ASN A 505 -1.47 17.50 2.66
CA ASN A 505 -1.17 18.90 2.43
C ASN A 505 -2.47 19.68 2.22
N LYS A 506 -2.70 20.72 3.02
CA LYS A 506 -3.93 21.53 2.95
C LYS A 506 -3.75 22.67 1.94
N VAL A 507 -4.38 22.54 0.79
CA VAL A 507 -4.36 23.52 -0.30
C VAL A 507 -5.59 24.42 -0.21
N PHE A 508 -5.39 25.73 -0.20
CA PHE A 508 -6.50 26.69 -0.22
C PHE A 508 -7.04 26.85 -1.63
N LEU A 509 -8.37 26.77 -1.76
CA LEU A 509 -9.03 26.92 -3.05
C LEU A 509 -9.71 28.31 -3.17
N LYS A 510 -10.48 28.75 -2.18
CA LYS A 510 -11.32 29.98 -2.20
C LYS A 510 -11.97 30.18 -0.83
N LYS A 511 -12.47 31.40 -0.65
CA LYS A 511 -13.20 31.87 0.52
C LYS A 511 -14.32 32.80 0.07
N LYS A 512 -15.52 32.65 0.61
CA LYS A 512 -16.65 33.53 0.29
C LYS A 512 -17.58 33.74 1.48
N SER A 513 -18.24 34.89 1.48
CA SER A 513 -19.26 35.26 2.44
C SER A 513 -20.64 34.83 1.95
N PHE A 514 -21.42 34.24 2.84
CA PHE A 514 -22.79 33.80 2.63
C PHE A 514 -23.71 34.58 3.56
N VAL A 515 -24.87 34.96 3.03
CA VAL A 515 -26.01 35.32 3.85
C VAL A 515 -26.67 34.02 4.29
N LEU A 516 -26.84 33.89 5.60
CA LEU A 516 -27.38 32.72 6.27
C LEU A 516 -28.75 33.05 6.85
N SER A 517 -29.67 32.10 6.73
CA SER A 517 -30.97 32.14 7.38
C SER A 517 -30.96 31.16 8.56
N PRO A 518 -30.69 31.64 9.79
CA PRO A 518 -30.66 30.78 10.97
C PRO A 518 -32.08 30.36 11.36
N GLY A 519 -32.23 29.10 11.73
CA GLY A 519 -33.44 28.51 12.28
C GLY A 519 -33.10 27.48 13.34
N TYR A 520 -34.12 26.92 13.95
CA TYR A 520 -33.97 25.81 14.88
C TYR A 520 -34.80 24.62 14.43
N PHE A 521 -34.32 23.43 14.74
CA PHE A 521 -35.02 22.17 14.49
C PHE A 521 -35.12 21.35 15.79
N THR A 522 -36.28 20.75 16.06
CA THR A 522 -36.43 19.81 17.18
C THR A 522 -37.38 18.66 16.85
N SER A 523 -37.04 17.48 17.36
CA SER A 523 -37.89 16.28 17.36
C SER A 523 -37.87 15.68 18.77
N PRO A 524 -38.79 16.08 19.68
CA PRO A 524 -38.80 15.63 21.06
C PRO A 524 -38.95 14.11 21.25
N LEU A 525 -39.41 13.40 20.21
CA LEU A 525 -39.43 11.93 20.17
C LEU A 525 -38.04 11.31 19.99
N SER A 526 -37.12 12.02 19.34
CA SER A 526 -35.73 11.61 19.13
C SER A 526 -34.80 12.13 20.24
N GLY A 527 -35.19 13.23 20.90
CA GLY A 527 -34.50 13.78 22.07
C GLY A 527 -34.99 15.20 22.39
N SER A 528 -34.81 15.65 23.63
CA SER A 528 -35.30 16.97 24.10
C SER A 528 -34.48 18.17 23.60
N GLY A 529 -33.56 17.97 22.66
CA GLY A 529 -32.70 19.01 22.12
C GLY A 529 -33.34 19.81 20.98
N ALA A 530 -33.04 21.09 20.94
CA ALA A 530 -33.21 21.92 19.75
C ALA A 530 -31.84 22.18 19.11
N TYR A 531 -31.76 22.06 17.80
CA TYR A 531 -30.54 22.16 17.02
C TYR A 531 -30.58 23.43 16.18
N LEU A 532 -29.51 24.22 16.22
CA LEU A 532 -29.34 25.37 15.33
C LEU A 532 -29.12 24.85 13.92
N THR A 533 -29.91 25.33 12.98
CA THR A 533 -29.74 25.08 11.56
C THR A 533 -29.50 26.41 10.85
N VAL A 534 -28.75 26.39 9.76
CA VAL A 534 -28.63 27.53 8.86
C VAL A 534 -28.94 27.09 7.45
N GLU A 535 -29.69 27.91 6.74
CA GLU A 535 -29.95 27.73 5.32
C GLU A 535 -29.27 28.83 4.51
N THR A 536 -28.75 28.45 3.35
CA THR A 536 -28.23 29.37 2.34
C THR A 536 -28.45 28.79 0.95
N SER A 537 -28.00 29.48 -0.08
CA SER A 537 -28.01 28.98 -1.45
C SER A 537 -26.59 28.97 -2.01
N ASN A 538 -26.27 27.97 -2.84
CA ASN A 538 -25.02 27.93 -3.55
C ASN A 538 -25.00 28.98 -4.67
N SER A 539 -24.73 30.23 -4.32
CA SER A 539 -24.60 31.33 -5.27
C SER A 539 -23.25 31.37 -5.99
N GLU A 540 -22.42 30.31 -5.89
CA GLU A 540 -21.03 30.33 -6.38
C GLU A 540 -20.87 30.15 -7.88
N GLY A 541 -21.89 29.72 -8.62
CA GLY A 541 -21.71 29.28 -10.01
C GLY A 541 -20.89 27.98 -10.14
N GLU A 542 -20.27 27.52 -9.05
CA GLU A 542 -19.47 26.30 -8.95
C GLU A 542 -20.17 25.29 -8.03
N PRO A 543 -20.14 23.98 -8.34
CA PRO A 543 -20.67 22.97 -7.44
C PRO A 543 -19.83 22.90 -6.15
N LEU A 544 -20.49 22.62 -5.03
CA LEU A 544 -19.85 22.27 -3.77
C LEU A 544 -19.90 20.75 -3.63
N LEU A 545 -18.75 20.11 -3.46
CA LEU A 545 -18.71 18.67 -3.21
C LEU A 545 -19.03 18.37 -1.76
N THR A 546 -19.53 17.16 -1.50
CA THR A 546 -19.66 16.70 -0.13
C THR A 546 -18.30 16.63 0.56
N GLY A 547 -18.23 17.09 1.81
CA GLY A 547 -17.00 17.04 2.58
C GLY A 547 -17.18 17.51 4.02
N PRO A 548 -16.27 17.12 4.93
CA PRO A 548 -16.32 17.54 6.32
C PRO A 548 -16.14 19.05 6.45
N MET A 549 -16.92 19.64 7.36
CA MET A 549 -16.92 21.07 7.65
C MET A 549 -16.73 21.33 9.14
N GLU A 550 -15.78 22.21 9.47
CA GLU A 550 -15.60 22.74 10.83
C GLU A 550 -16.36 24.07 10.97
N VAL A 551 -17.16 24.22 12.02
CA VAL A 551 -17.97 25.41 12.26
C VAL A 551 -17.43 26.21 13.44
N PHE A 552 -17.13 27.48 13.22
CA PHE A 552 -16.57 28.39 14.21
C PHE A 552 -17.49 29.58 14.47
N SER A 553 -17.44 30.10 15.70
CA SER A 553 -18.01 31.40 16.07
C SER A 553 -16.99 32.17 16.90
N GLY A 554 -16.53 33.33 16.41
CA GLY A 554 -15.29 33.94 16.89
C GLY A 554 -14.12 32.96 16.79
N ASN A 555 -13.38 32.78 17.89
CA ASN A 555 -12.26 31.82 17.96
C ASN A 555 -12.65 30.43 18.49
N THR A 556 -13.95 30.17 18.68
CA THR A 556 -14.46 28.94 19.30
C THR A 556 -14.96 27.98 18.23
N LEU A 557 -14.46 26.74 18.23
CA LEU A 557 -15.03 25.64 17.45
C LEU A 557 -16.38 25.23 18.08
N LEU A 558 -17.46 25.41 17.34
CA LEU A 558 -18.81 25.00 17.77
C LEU A 558 -19.03 23.51 17.52
N GLY A 559 -18.44 22.97 16.44
CA GLY A 559 -18.51 21.55 16.13
C GLY A 559 -18.09 21.22 14.70
N ASN A 560 -18.30 19.95 14.36
CA ASN A 560 -17.99 19.38 13.06
C ASN A 560 -19.29 18.85 12.45
N THR A 561 -19.49 19.11 11.16
CA THR A 561 -20.62 18.61 10.38
C THR A 561 -20.14 18.20 8.97
N VAL A 562 -21.05 17.78 8.10
CA VAL A 562 -20.76 17.44 6.71
C VAL A 562 -21.51 18.44 5.82
N LEU A 563 -20.78 19.08 4.91
CA LEU A 563 -21.41 19.78 3.81
C LEU A 563 -21.89 18.72 2.81
N ASN A 564 -23.17 18.75 2.47
CA ASN A 564 -23.71 17.92 1.40
C ASN A 564 -23.39 18.52 0.05
N THR A 565 -23.32 17.66 -0.95
CA THR A 565 -23.10 18.08 -2.33
C THR A 565 -24.21 19.03 -2.79
N SER A 566 -23.85 20.13 -3.45
CA SER A 566 -24.81 21.16 -3.90
C SER A 566 -24.42 21.76 -5.26
N LYS A 567 -25.33 21.73 -6.22
CA LYS A 567 -25.21 22.41 -7.52
C LYS A 567 -25.34 23.93 -7.36
N PRO A 568 -24.81 24.72 -8.32
CA PRO A 568 -25.10 26.15 -8.36
C PRO A 568 -26.61 26.44 -8.31
N GLY A 569 -27.01 27.34 -7.43
CA GLY A 569 -28.40 27.72 -7.18
C GLY A 569 -29.17 26.82 -6.21
N GLU A 570 -28.67 25.63 -5.86
CA GLU A 570 -29.34 24.76 -4.91
C GLU A 570 -29.28 25.32 -3.48
N ARG A 571 -30.30 24.97 -2.70
CA ARG A 571 -30.34 25.29 -1.27
C ARG A 571 -29.40 24.37 -0.50
N ILE A 572 -28.67 24.97 0.44
CA ILE A 572 -27.79 24.27 1.36
C ILE A 572 -28.38 24.45 2.75
N ARG A 573 -28.66 23.34 3.43
CA ARG A 573 -28.98 23.31 4.86
C ARG A 573 -27.80 22.73 5.62
N MET A 574 -27.44 23.34 6.73
CA MET A 574 -26.35 22.88 7.60
C MET A 574 -26.83 22.85 9.05
N GLU A 575 -26.58 21.75 9.75
CA GLU A 575 -26.81 21.60 11.18
C GLU A 575 -25.56 22.03 11.97
N LEU A 576 -25.74 22.94 12.92
CA LEU A 576 -24.65 23.56 13.69
C LEU A 576 -24.62 23.10 15.16
N GLY A 577 -25.37 22.04 15.47
CA GLY A 577 -25.39 21.43 16.81
C GLY A 577 -26.50 21.93 17.73
N GLN A 578 -26.56 21.34 18.93
CA GLN A 578 -27.60 21.60 19.92
C GLN A 578 -27.40 22.97 20.61
N ASP A 579 -28.46 23.76 20.74
CA ASP A 579 -28.48 25.00 21.50
C ASP A 579 -29.33 24.83 22.76
N ARG A 580 -28.67 24.90 23.93
CA ARG A 580 -29.31 24.65 25.23
C ARG A 580 -30.21 25.80 25.71
N ASP A 581 -30.20 26.93 25.02
CA ASP A 581 -31.09 28.07 25.34
C ASP A 581 -32.50 27.89 24.78
N ILE A 582 -32.70 26.94 23.86
CA ILE A 582 -34.03 26.55 23.40
C ILE A 582 -34.42 25.26 24.10
N LEU A 583 -35.32 25.36 25.07
CA LEU A 583 -35.77 24.22 25.87
C LEU A 583 -37.01 23.59 25.26
N VAL A 584 -37.01 22.26 25.14
CA VAL A 584 -38.14 21.48 24.64
C VAL A 584 -38.50 20.42 25.66
N ASN A 585 -39.78 20.35 26.03
CA ASN A 585 -40.31 19.38 26.98
C ASN A 585 -41.61 18.78 26.45
N ARG A 586 -41.59 17.49 26.09
CA ARG A 586 -42.76 16.74 25.62
C ARG A 586 -43.29 15.86 26.74
N ARG A 587 -44.58 15.97 27.01
CA ARG A 587 -45.32 15.10 27.93
C ARG A 587 -46.41 14.37 27.16
N GLU A 588 -46.52 13.08 27.40
CA GLU A 588 -47.57 12.23 26.84
C GLU A 588 -48.25 11.49 27.99
N THR A 589 -49.58 11.53 28.02
CA THR A 589 -50.40 10.74 28.93
C THR A 589 -51.35 9.88 28.12
N SER A 590 -51.68 8.68 28.62
CA SER A 590 -52.58 7.76 27.96
C SER A 590 -53.67 7.26 28.91
N PHE A 591 -54.88 7.10 28.38
CA PHE A 591 -56.01 6.52 29.08
C PHE A 591 -56.64 5.43 28.21
N GLU A 592 -56.74 4.22 28.74
CA GLU A 592 -57.37 3.09 28.06
C GLU A 592 -58.84 2.97 28.46
N GLN A 593 -59.70 2.79 27.46
CA GLN A 593 -61.13 2.60 27.62
C GLN A 593 -61.57 1.38 26.80
N LYS A 594 -62.24 0.41 27.45
CA LYS A 594 -62.87 -0.73 26.75
C LYS A 594 -64.33 -0.38 26.44
N GLU A 595 -64.74 -0.58 25.19
CA GLU A 595 -66.09 -0.31 24.70
C GLU A 595 -66.77 -1.63 24.25
N GLY A 596 -68.01 -1.88 24.71
CA GLY A 596 -68.92 -2.93 24.20
C GLY A 596 -69.25 -4.09 25.18
N MET A 597 -70.45 -4.67 25.02
CA MET A 597 -70.94 -5.86 25.77
C MET A 597 -70.90 -7.18 24.95
N ILE A 598 -70.66 -7.14 23.63
CA ILE A 598 -70.74 -8.32 22.73
C ILE A 598 -69.48 -8.46 21.84
N SER A 599 -68.84 -7.36 21.43
CA SER A 599 -67.51 -7.31 20.79
C SER A 599 -66.72 -6.22 21.50
N SER A 600 -65.66 -6.58 22.23
CA SER A 600 -64.86 -5.62 22.98
C SER A 600 -63.86 -4.93 22.06
N ARG A 601 -64.02 -3.63 21.80
CA ARG A 601 -62.94 -2.82 21.22
C ARG A 601 -62.19 -2.12 22.36
N THR A 602 -60.87 -2.11 22.28
CA THR A 602 -60.02 -1.34 23.19
C THR A 602 -59.64 -0.04 22.50
N LYS A 603 -59.92 1.09 23.15
CA LYS A 603 -59.58 2.43 22.67
C LYS A 603 -58.59 3.08 23.63
N ILE A 604 -57.40 3.37 23.14
CA ILE A 604 -56.37 4.07 23.92
C ILE A 604 -56.34 5.52 23.44
N LYS A 605 -56.64 6.47 24.33
CA LYS A 605 -56.55 7.91 24.08
C LYS A 605 -55.22 8.45 24.60
N TYR A 606 -54.51 9.17 23.76
CA TYR A 606 -53.24 9.81 24.05
C TYR A 606 -53.43 11.32 24.03
N LYS A 607 -52.88 12.01 25.04
CA LYS A 607 -52.81 13.47 25.09
C LYS A 607 -51.35 13.88 25.10
N VAL A 608 -50.95 14.69 24.11
CA VAL A 608 -49.58 15.17 23.96
C VAL A 608 -49.55 16.66 24.21
N SER A 609 -48.61 17.11 25.06
CA SER A 609 -48.34 18.52 25.32
C SER A 609 -46.83 18.76 25.20
N ILE A 610 -46.45 19.67 24.30
CA ILE A 610 -45.06 20.01 24.01
C ILE A 610 -44.84 21.47 24.35
N GLU A 611 -44.05 21.71 25.39
CA GLU A 611 -43.62 23.05 25.77
C GLU A 611 -42.27 23.36 25.12
N VAL A 612 -42.22 24.50 24.42
CA VAL A 612 -40.99 25.07 23.90
C VAL A 612 -40.76 26.45 24.51
N ARG A 613 -39.52 26.73 24.94
CA ARG A 613 -39.13 28.01 25.53
C ARG A 613 -37.84 28.55 24.93
N ASN A 614 -37.86 29.80 24.52
CA ASN A 614 -36.70 30.53 24.03
C ASN A 614 -36.08 31.36 25.16
N ARG A 615 -34.87 31.01 25.62
CA ARG A 615 -34.12 31.77 26.63
C ARG A 615 -33.17 32.81 26.05
N LYS A 616 -33.10 32.92 24.72
CA LYS A 616 -32.24 33.89 24.03
C LYS A 616 -32.87 35.27 24.10
N LYS A 617 -32.03 36.30 23.92
CA LYS A 617 -32.42 37.73 23.91
C LYS A 617 -32.98 38.19 22.55
N ARG A 618 -33.39 37.26 21.69
CA ARG A 618 -33.89 37.54 20.34
C ARG A 618 -34.99 36.56 19.94
N ASN A 619 -35.78 36.93 18.96
CA ASN A 619 -36.79 36.05 18.37
C ASN A 619 -36.10 34.95 17.56
N VAL A 620 -36.68 33.76 17.56
CA VAL A 620 -36.18 32.60 16.79
C VAL A 620 -37.32 31.90 16.07
N THR A 621 -37.02 31.35 14.89
CA THR A 621 -37.91 30.45 14.15
C THR A 621 -37.53 29.01 14.46
N LEU A 622 -38.51 28.19 14.84
CA LEU A 622 -38.31 26.78 15.18
C LEU A 622 -39.24 25.91 14.34
N THR A 623 -38.68 24.90 13.69
CA THR A 623 -39.42 23.78 13.12
C THR A 623 -39.45 22.63 14.13
N LEU A 624 -40.64 22.24 14.55
CA LEU A 624 -40.87 21.12 15.46
C LEU A 624 -41.52 19.97 14.71
N ILE A 625 -40.92 18.78 14.83
CA ILE A 625 -41.43 17.54 14.27
C ILE A 625 -41.93 16.63 15.39
N ASP A 626 -43.15 16.17 15.27
CA ASP A 626 -43.72 15.10 16.08
C ASP A 626 -44.45 14.12 15.14
N ARG A 627 -45.16 13.14 15.69
CA ARG A 627 -45.96 12.21 14.88
C ARG A 627 -47.21 11.76 15.61
N ILE A 628 -48.20 11.38 14.81
CA ILE A 628 -49.29 10.49 15.22
C ILE A 628 -49.10 9.14 14.53
N PRO A 629 -49.60 8.04 15.11
CA PRO A 629 -49.55 6.75 14.44
C PRO A 629 -50.33 6.80 13.12
N TYR A 630 -49.93 5.97 12.17
CA TYR A 630 -50.69 5.63 10.98
C TYR A 630 -50.83 4.10 10.91
N THR A 631 -51.80 3.60 10.15
CA THR A 631 -52.05 2.15 10.00
C THR A 631 -52.43 1.84 8.57
N VAL A 632 -52.00 0.66 8.10
CA VAL A 632 -52.48 0.02 6.86
C VAL A 632 -53.37 -1.20 7.18
N ASP A 633 -53.55 -1.51 8.46
CA ASP A 633 -54.45 -2.55 8.95
C ASP A 633 -55.85 -1.95 9.18
N ASP A 634 -56.82 -2.40 8.37
CA ASP A 634 -58.20 -1.95 8.40
C ASP A 634 -58.92 -2.23 9.73
N SER A 635 -58.39 -3.13 10.57
CA SER A 635 -58.94 -3.43 11.90
C SER A 635 -58.61 -2.34 12.94
N VAL A 636 -57.60 -1.51 12.67
CA VAL A 636 -57.13 -0.45 13.56
C VAL A 636 -57.71 0.90 13.12
N GLU A 637 -58.39 1.58 14.04
CA GLU A 637 -58.93 2.91 13.82
C GLU A 637 -58.04 3.96 14.50
N ILE A 638 -57.60 4.98 13.74
CA ILE A 638 -56.84 6.11 14.27
C ILE A 638 -57.68 7.38 14.11
N LYS A 639 -57.98 8.05 15.23
CA LYS A 639 -58.62 9.36 15.27
C LYS A 639 -57.67 10.36 15.92
N PHE A 640 -57.67 11.61 15.47
CA PHE A 640 -56.81 12.65 16.00
C PHE A 640 -57.54 13.99 16.03
N GLU A 641 -57.15 14.85 16.96
CA GLU A 641 -57.66 16.20 17.12
C GLU A 641 -56.48 17.12 17.47
N PHE A 642 -56.26 18.14 16.65
CA PHE A 642 -55.23 19.15 16.89
C PHE A 642 -55.78 20.24 17.80
N GLY A 643 -54.91 20.82 18.63
CA GLY A 643 -55.23 22.01 19.40
C GLY A 643 -55.28 23.28 18.53
N LYS A 644 -54.97 24.42 19.14
CA LYS A 644 -54.99 25.72 18.44
C LYS A 644 -53.92 25.84 17.36
N ASP A 645 -52.81 25.14 17.51
CA ASP A 645 -51.70 25.15 16.56
C ASP A 645 -51.86 23.97 15.59
N ILE A 646 -52.00 24.27 14.31
CA ILE A 646 -52.29 23.27 13.27
C ILE A 646 -50.97 22.92 12.53
N PRO A 647 -50.54 21.64 12.53
CA PRO A 647 -49.35 21.21 11.81
C PRO A 647 -49.60 20.98 10.32
N ILE A 648 -48.52 20.95 9.54
CA ILE A 648 -48.51 20.27 8.25
C ILE A 648 -48.36 18.77 8.52
N LYS A 649 -49.34 17.96 8.11
CA LYS A 649 -49.35 16.51 8.29
C LYS A 649 -49.09 15.79 6.96
N ASN A 650 -48.18 14.82 6.93
CA ASN A 650 -48.01 13.92 5.78
C ASN A 650 -48.81 12.60 5.92
N GLU A 651 -48.79 11.76 4.87
CA GLU A 651 -49.53 10.49 4.84
C GLU A 651 -49.05 9.49 5.91
N GLU A 652 -47.78 9.57 6.30
CA GLU A 652 -47.14 8.73 7.32
C GLU A 652 -47.38 9.24 8.75
N GLY A 653 -48.22 10.26 8.94
CA GLY A 653 -48.59 10.79 10.26
C GLY A 653 -47.53 11.69 10.90
N ILE A 654 -46.51 12.13 10.16
CA ILE A 654 -45.53 13.12 10.63
C ILE A 654 -46.19 14.50 10.69
N LEU A 655 -45.99 15.21 11.80
CA LEU A 655 -46.53 16.53 12.08
C LEU A 655 -45.39 17.56 12.08
N THR A 656 -45.48 18.58 11.24
CA THR A 656 -44.51 19.68 11.16
C THR A 656 -45.15 20.99 11.61
N TYR A 657 -44.61 21.58 12.68
CA TYR A 657 -45.01 22.89 13.20
C TYR A 657 -43.91 23.91 12.92
N ASN A 658 -44.26 25.05 12.32
CA ASN A 658 -43.36 26.21 12.18
C ASN A 658 -43.77 27.26 13.22
N ILE A 659 -42.86 27.56 14.14
CA ILE A 659 -43.14 28.36 15.33
C ILE A 659 -42.23 29.59 15.34
N GLU A 660 -42.82 30.77 15.43
CA GLU A 660 -42.09 31.97 15.83
C GLU A 660 -42.08 32.09 17.35
N LEU A 661 -40.90 32.07 17.95
CA LEU A 661 -40.70 32.17 19.38
C LEU A 661 -40.03 33.52 19.72
N PRO A 662 -40.78 34.46 20.32
CA PRO A 662 -40.20 35.72 20.78
C PRO A 662 -39.05 35.52 21.78
N SER A 663 -38.20 36.53 21.93
CA SER A 663 -37.18 36.59 22.98
C SER A 663 -37.78 36.32 24.36
N GLY A 664 -37.26 35.37 25.12
CA GLY A 664 -37.82 34.97 26.43
C GLY A 664 -39.17 34.25 26.36
N GLY A 665 -39.72 34.04 25.15
CA GLY A 665 -41.07 33.54 24.91
C GLY A 665 -41.21 32.04 25.16
N LYS A 666 -42.46 31.61 25.29
CA LYS A 666 -42.87 30.21 25.45
C LYS A 666 -44.05 29.89 24.53
N LYS A 667 -44.05 28.69 23.96
CA LYS A 667 -45.16 28.12 23.20
C LYS A 667 -45.51 26.74 23.77
N ILE A 668 -46.80 26.41 23.82
CA ILE A 668 -47.28 25.07 24.18
C ILE A 668 -48.09 24.57 22.98
N ILE A 669 -47.70 23.42 22.44
CA ILE A 669 -48.42 22.71 21.39
C ILE A 669 -49.13 21.53 22.02
N GLU A 670 -50.41 21.37 21.72
CA GLU A 670 -51.24 20.29 22.26
C GLU A 670 -52.01 19.60 21.15
N PHE A 671 -52.06 18.27 21.20
CA PHE A 671 -52.89 17.46 20.33
C PHE A 671 -53.26 16.15 21.02
N GLU A 672 -54.38 15.56 20.59
CA GLU A 672 -54.86 14.28 21.08
C GLU A 672 -54.99 13.30 19.91
N TYR A 673 -54.75 12.02 20.17
CA TYR A 673 -55.05 10.96 19.22
C TYR A 673 -55.53 9.72 19.95
N SER A 674 -56.36 8.92 19.29
CA SER A 674 -56.83 7.64 19.82
C SER A 674 -56.60 6.52 18.85
N VAL A 675 -56.14 5.39 19.38
CA VAL A 675 -55.96 4.13 18.64
C VAL A 675 -57.02 3.15 19.14
N GLY A 676 -57.92 2.72 18.26
CA GLY A 676 -58.93 1.72 18.52
C GLY A 676 -58.61 0.40 17.82
N HIS A 677 -58.66 -0.72 18.52
CA HIS A 677 -58.41 -2.05 17.94
C HIS A 677 -59.30 -3.13 18.58
N PRO A 678 -59.47 -4.31 17.94
CA PRO A 678 -60.11 -5.46 18.57
C PRO A 678 -59.35 -5.88 19.83
N SER A 679 -60.05 -6.12 20.95
CA SER A 679 -59.38 -6.35 22.25
C SER A 679 -58.61 -7.67 22.33
N GLU A 680 -58.95 -8.62 21.46
CA GLU A 680 -58.24 -9.88 21.26
C GLU A 680 -56.90 -9.70 20.53
N ASN A 681 -56.72 -8.59 19.80
CA ASN A 681 -55.50 -8.31 19.06
C ASN A 681 -54.51 -7.51 19.91
N ARG A 682 -53.23 -7.88 19.84
CA ARG A 682 -52.14 -7.13 20.48
C ARG A 682 -51.60 -6.09 19.50
N LEU A 683 -51.60 -4.81 19.89
CA LEU A 683 -50.92 -3.76 19.12
C LEU A 683 -49.39 -3.99 19.10
N ILE A 684 -48.82 -4.02 17.91
CA ILE A 684 -47.36 -4.07 17.70
C ILE A 684 -46.94 -2.74 17.07
N LYS A 685 -45.96 -2.06 17.68
CA LYS A 685 -45.39 -0.84 17.14
C LYS A 685 -44.15 -1.20 16.33
N THR A 686 -44.24 -1.08 15.01
CA THR A 686 -43.11 -1.28 14.11
C THR A 686 -42.61 0.09 13.63
N PRO A 687 -41.29 0.38 13.69
CA PRO A 687 -40.76 1.58 13.06
C PRO A 687 -41.03 1.52 11.54
N GLY A 688 -41.52 2.62 10.97
CA GLY A 688 -41.65 2.76 9.52
C GLY A 688 -40.28 2.84 8.84
N SER A 689 -40.24 2.64 7.52
CA SER A 689 -39.02 2.73 6.70
C SER A 689 -38.55 4.17 6.42
N GLY A 690 -39.35 5.19 6.76
CA GLY A 690 -39.08 6.59 6.46
C GLY A 690 -38.17 7.29 7.48
N GLY A 691 -37.23 8.09 6.98
CA GLY A 691 -36.52 9.13 7.72
C GLY A 691 -37.06 10.51 7.31
N TYR A 692 -37.22 11.43 8.26
CA TYR A 692 -37.58 12.84 8.02
C TYR A 692 -36.33 13.68 7.76
#